data_AF-A0AAU7TAB4-F1
#
_entry.id   AF-A0AAU7TAB4-F1
#
_cell.length_a   1.000
_cell.length_b   1.000
_cell.length_c   1.000
_cell.angle_alpha   90.00
_cell.angle_beta   90.00
_cell.angle_gamma   90.00
#
_symmetry.space_group_name_H-M   'P 1'
#
loop_
_entity.id
_entity.type
_entity.pdbx_description
1 polymer ?
#
loop_
_entity_poly.entity_id
_entity_poly.type
_entity_poly.pdbx_seq_one_letter_code
_entity_poly.pdbx_strand_id
1 'polypeptide(L)'
;MVTGLSPARAATTGMSDLGELLDLTRPGLARVAEELAAGDGAGAATELKAYYAGRSGIEYPGTGGEGGGDATADELAAGIFRFGTVTRDFYDDAAERIDVDWADTWGGTDSAPGSAQVLMSDFAFMSTLTSAYLKESDPQKRAAYASAWMHISLDFFADNPSWPQNRNLSGGKRLTQLVTAFSVFRTEPSIDANDLVAYLSGVHATTDRLATVLQIHVGNNWYVSMARAIYVTAVYLPEFTASFGWEPFAVRSVERFLRAWVKGDGVYREPTFNYQAYVADLINTMIGVADANGRTLPHGIVRSADWIADALFATRQPNLETALVGDSPNTDAGESAIRRTGERNSWSDFTWVASGRTEGTVPTLSSTVFPISYAVQRSGWDADAQYMLINNQNSSYTASHRHPDDLSLVMAAYGRPLIVDPGAADYSATPTNDWMRRTTEAHNTIEVDGQPQPAGLPRSTSLWRSNAGLDIYRGKTQAYRPIAHDRVVYFVKPGFWVVSDDLTGDTGAHDYRQLWHFPGDPVTVDPNTNIATVGFDTVPGAAPVAGVQLVPVAQPGADLTSSVHKNGVVRVGEQVLTNVDYLSYDWSATGATGVDTVVVPGKAGAAPSVSASRIELPQVDHSVASAMEIDLPKATGRFYLSREAIPSSRQFGDAATDAGTAYLERADKGGGLTRYALTQGSSLVDAGGTVIKASGVVSDVSVELQGATAQISLGDPFTGTLSINAPKARTVKINGTPTAFTRTGDLVTVSSKAAFALKPLLNEEFTDASLDSTVYDFNGSLGGWTPVQGSWMLGGTQPDRQLAQTSSTDTQSLAVQQDAPDDVVMTADIVPGTRNQTTATTGLAFRYHDSRNHYRADVVSTSGGAKLQLVKVYNATSTLLAETELPINADSAHTLTVTAVGKHLTATVGSTSVSADDTQLPTGGAAASTNGRAAAFDNITMKEGLDQANWRGIAGKASVTSGQLKLTPTDGRAHVLADSTLPSRFSETCDYAAQATVTINGSAGTAGISLRDTSDSYGYRIHIGKTSNRTQYASIVREAHASGPVTVGTVSLSNPLTGPVELGAAIHSDRITVTLNGVQILEGRDTVVRSGGVGLYASTESTFENVAVAGSCERQRVRPSVPGAGPQ
;
A
#
# COMPACT_ATOMS: atom_id res chain seq x y z
N MET A 1 -1.82 37.58 13.26
CA MET A 1 -3.06 38.18 12.73
C MET A 1 -2.73 38.87 11.42
N VAL A 2 -3.07 38.26 10.29
CA VAL A 2 -3.04 38.88 8.96
C VAL A 2 -4.36 38.49 8.32
N THR A 3 -5.28 39.45 8.29
CA THR A 3 -6.60 39.35 7.68
C THR A 3 -6.47 39.61 6.19
N GLY A 4 -6.67 38.57 5.40
CA GLY A 4 -6.65 38.61 3.94
C GLY A 4 -7.03 37.26 3.34
N LEU A 5 -8.05 36.62 3.92
CA LEU A 5 -8.75 35.51 3.30
C LEU A 5 -9.68 36.14 2.25
N SER A 6 -9.50 35.82 0.98
CA SER A 6 -10.62 36.01 0.05
C SER A 6 -11.75 35.10 0.56
N PRO A 7 -12.96 35.62 0.78
CA PRO A 7 -14.10 34.77 1.11
C PRO A 7 -14.31 33.79 -0.04
N ALA A 8 -14.84 32.60 0.26
CA ALA A 8 -15.41 31.73 -0.76
C ALA A 8 -16.24 32.62 -1.71
N ARG A 9 -15.90 32.64 -3.00
CA ARG A 9 -16.72 33.35 -3.98
C ARG A 9 -18.13 32.76 -3.88
N ALA A 10 -19.12 33.61 -3.69
CA ALA A 10 -20.51 33.22 -3.81
C ALA A 10 -20.73 32.54 -5.17
N ALA A 11 -21.67 31.59 -5.25
CA ALA A 11 -22.11 31.03 -6.53
C ALA A 11 -22.34 32.18 -7.52
N THR A 12 -21.87 32.03 -8.76
CA THR A 12 -22.01 33.01 -9.84
C THR A 12 -23.41 33.63 -9.81
N THR A 13 -23.51 34.93 -9.50
CA THR A 13 -24.81 35.59 -9.30
C THR A 13 -25.40 36.17 -10.59
N GLY A 14 -24.74 35.97 -11.74
CA GLY A 14 -25.23 36.36 -13.05
C GLY A 14 -24.49 35.69 -14.21
N MET A 15 -25.13 35.69 -15.39
CA MET A 15 -24.62 35.08 -16.63
C MET A 15 -23.33 35.72 -17.17
N SER A 16 -22.94 36.89 -16.66
CA SER A 16 -21.67 37.56 -16.98
C SER A 16 -20.42 36.81 -16.51
N ASP A 17 -20.55 35.89 -15.54
CA ASP A 17 -19.43 35.17 -14.93
C ASP A 17 -19.11 33.84 -15.64
N LEU A 18 -19.91 33.45 -16.65
CA LEU A 18 -19.70 32.24 -17.46
C LEU A 18 -18.31 32.22 -18.13
N GLY A 19 -17.78 33.40 -18.49
CA GLY A 19 -16.43 33.55 -19.05
C GLY A 19 -15.31 33.39 -18.02
N GLU A 20 -15.59 33.48 -16.72
CA GLU A 20 -14.63 33.11 -15.67
C GLU A 20 -14.71 31.61 -15.34
N LEU A 21 -15.90 31.02 -15.48
CA LEU A 21 -16.16 29.61 -15.19
C LEU A 21 -15.62 28.68 -16.28
N LEU A 22 -15.83 29.03 -17.56
CA LEU A 22 -15.59 28.17 -18.71
C LEU A 22 -14.44 28.69 -19.59
N ASP A 23 -13.68 27.76 -20.16
CA ASP A 23 -12.70 28.03 -21.21
C ASP A 23 -13.43 28.24 -22.55
N LEU A 24 -13.90 29.47 -22.75
CA LEU A 24 -14.62 29.89 -23.96
C LEU A 24 -13.75 29.89 -25.23
N THR A 25 -12.45 29.63 -25.13
CA THR A 25 -11.57 29.48 -26.32
C THR A 25 -11.78 28.14 -27.03
N ARG A 26 -12.48 27.20 -26.39
CA ARG A 26 -12.79 25.89 -26.96
C ARG A 26 -13.70 26.01 -28.18
N PRO A 27 -13.38 25.36 -29.32
CA PRO A 27 -14.21 25.44 -30.52
C PRO A 27 -15.67 25.03 -30.30
N GLY A 28 -15.91 24.05 -29.42
CA GLY A 28 -17.27 23.60 -29.08
C GLY A 28 -18.12 24.63 -28.34
N LEU A 29 -17.51 25.64 -27.72
CA LEU A 29 -18.18 26.72 -26.97
C LEU A 29 -18.25 28.03 -27.74
N ALA A 30 -17.86 28.06 -29.03
CA ALA A 30 -17.80 29.29 -29.83
C ALA A 30 -19.13 30.07 -29.82
N ARG A 31 -20.27 29.37 -29.94
CA ARG A 31 -21.59 30.02 -29.87
C ARG A 31 -21.92 30.60 -28.50
N VAL A 32 -21.54 29.91 -27.43
CA VAL A 32 -21.68 30.43 -26.06
C VAL A 32 -20.85 31.71 -25.91
N ALA A 33 -19.63 31.73 -26.45
CA ALA A 33 -18.77 32.90 -26.43
C ALA A 33 -19.34 34.08 -27.25
N GLU A 34 -19.93 33.80 -28.42
CA GLU A 34 -20.59 34.80 -29.27
C GLU A 34 -21.78 35.46 -28.56
N GLU A 35 -22.67 34.66 -27.94
CA GLU A 35 -23.83 35.17 -27.21
C GLU A 35 -23.41 35.99 -25.97
N LEU A 36 -22.40 35.53 -25.22
CA LEU A 36 -21.84 36.29 -24.11
C LEU A 36 -21.21 37.61 -24.56
N ALA A 37 -20.48 37.61 -25.67
CA ALA A 37 -19.89 38.83 -26.24
C ALA A 37 -20.95 39.82 -26.74
N ALA A 38 -22.12 39.33 -27.15
CA ALA A 38 -23.30 40.14 -27.50
C ALA A 38 -24.09 40.63 -26.27
N GLY A 39 -23.76 40.15 -25.06
CA GLY A 39 -24.48 40.46 -23.82
C GLY A 39 -25.77 39.66 -23.63
N ASP A 40 -26.01 38.61 -24.44
CA ASP A 40 -27.16 37.71 -24.31
C ASP A 40 -26.83 36.49 -23.45
N GLY A 41 -26.98 36.65 -22.14
CA GLY A 41 -26.78 35.55 -21.20
C GLY A 41 -27.76 34.38 -21.42
N ALA A 42 -29.03 34.67 -21.73
CA ALA A 42 -30.06 33.64 -21.85
C ALA A 42 -29.85 32.80 -23.12
N GLY A 43 -29.42 33.46 -24.21
CA GLY A 43 -28.91 32.81 -25.41
C GLY A 43 -27.69 31.93 -25.09
N ALA A 44 -26.72 32.46 -24.36
CA ALA A 44 -25.53 31.69 -23.96
C ALA A 44 -25.87 30.43 -23.13
N ALA A 45 -26.80 30.53 -22.18
CA ALA A 45 -27.27 29.38 -21.39
C ALA A 45 -27.95 28.31 -22.27
N THR A 46 -28.74 28.75 -23.24
CA THR A 46 -29.42 27.85 -24.20
C THR A 46 -28.41 27.12 -25.08
N GLU A 47 -27.42 27.83 -25.61
CA GLU A 47 -26.33 27.24 -26.41
C GLU A 47 -25.45 26.31 -25.56
N LEU A 48 -25.22 26.63 -24.28
CA LEU A 48 -24.47 25.77 -23.37
C LEU A 48 -25.21 24.45 -23.09
N LYS A 49 -26.53 24.50 -22.89
CA LYS A 49 -27.38 23.31 -22.76
C LYS A 49 -27.32 22.47 -24.04
N ALA A 50 -27.42 23.10 -25.21
CA ALA A 50 -27.32 22.40 -26.49
C ALA A 50 -25.94 21.73 -26.67
N TYR A 51 -24.87 22.43 -26.31
CA TYR A 51 -23.51 21.89 -26.30
C TYR A 51 -23.41 20.64 -25.42
N TYR A 52 -23.81 20.73 -24.15
CA TYR A 52 -23.71 19.58 -23.24
C TYR A 52 -24.67 18.46 -23.58
N ALA A 53 -25.83 18.71 -24.20
CA ALA A 53 -26.70 17.64 -24.69
C ALA A 53 -26.05 16.87 -25.87
N GLY A 54 -25.38 17.59 -26.78
CA GLY A 54 -24.70 17.04 -27.95
C GLY A 54 -23.25 16.57 -27.73
N ARG A 55 -22.68 16.80 -26.54
CA ARG A 55 -21.25 16.55 -26.27
C ARG A 55 -20.86 15.07 -26.46
N SER A 56 -19.78 14.86 -27.22
CA SER A 56 -19.17 13.56 -27.52
C SER A 56 -17.65 13.59 -27.29
N GLY A 57 -17.01 12.42 -27.19
CA GLY A 57 -15.55 12.30 -27.04
C GLY A 57 -15.01 12.47 -25.61
N ILE A 58 -15.91 12.56 -24.63
CA ILE A 58 -15.61 12.51 -23.20
C ILE A 58 -16.58 11.53 -22.56
N GLU A 59 -16.05 10.56 -21.82
CA GLU A 59 -16.81 9.45 -21.25
C GLU A 59 -16.65 9.36 -19.74
N TYR A 60 -17.73 8.99 -19.06
CA TYR A 60 -17.70 8.61 -17.65
C TYR A 60 -17.97 7.10 -17.57
N PRO A 61 -16.97 6.28 -17.20
CA PRO A 61 -17.15 4.83 -17.13
C PRO A 61 -18.03 4.44 -15.94
N GLY A 62 -19.03 3.58 -16.18
CA GLY A 62 -19.85 2.97 -15.14
C GLY A 62 -20.85 3.93 -14.47
N THR A 63 -22.00 4.15 -15.10
CA THR A 63 -23.08 5.03 -14.62
C THR A 63 -24.24 4.31 -13.93
N GLY A 64 -24.13 2.99 -13.73
CA GLY A 64 -25.14 2.16 -13.07
C GLY A 64 -24.57 1.45 -11.84
N GLY A 65 -25.19 1.71 -10.68
CA GLY A 65 -24.87 1.09 -9.40
C GLY A 65 -26.06 1.19 -8.46
N GLU A 66 -26.13 0.30 -7.46
CA GLU A 66 -27.17 0.39 -6.42
C GLU A 66 -26.93 1.65 -5.58
N GLY A 67 -27.97 2.46 -5.38
CA GLY A 67 -27.90 3.61 -4.49
C GLY A 67 -28.03 3.21 -3.03
N GLY A 68 -27.42 4.02 -2.16
CA GLY A 68 -27.62 3.89 -0.73
C GLY A 68 -28.99 4.46 -0.32
N GLY A 69 -29.59 3.83 0.69
CA GLY A 69 -30.94 4.16 1.16
C GLY A 69 -32.00 3.25 0.54
N ASP A 70 -33.17 3.21 1.19
CA ASP A 70 -34.24 2.25 0.91
C ASP A 70 -35.42 2.89 0.14
N ALA A 71 -35.22 4.11 -0.38
CA ALA A 71 -36.20 4.81 -1.20
C ALA A 71 -36.10 4.39 -2.67
N THR A 72 -37.24 4.18 -3.31
CA THR A 72 -37.33 3.97 -4.76
C THR A 72 -37.09 5.27 -5.51
N ALA A 73 -36.78 5.20 -6.81
CA ALA A 73 -36.62 6.40 -7.64
C ALA A 73 -37.91 7.24 -7.72
N ASP A 74 -39.08 6.60 -7.75
CA ASP A 74 -40.38 7.29 -7.74
C ASP A 74 -40.60 8.04 -6.41
N GLU A 75 -40.20 7.44 -5.28
CA GLU A 75 -40.24 8.10 -3.97
C GLU A 75 -39.27 9.27 -3.88
N LEU A 76 -38.03 9.10 -4.34
CA LEU A 76 -37.04 10.19 -4.38
C LEU A 76 -37.52 11.34 -5.27
N ALA A 77 -38.18 11.04 -6.39
CA ALA A 77 -38.77 12.06 -7.27
C ALA A 77 -39.94 12.80 -6.63
N ALA A 78 -40.63 12.16 -5.69
CA ALA A 78 -41.67 12.75 -4.87
C ALA A 78 -41.14 13.40 -3.58
N GLY A 79 -39.82 13.56 -3.42
CA GLY A 79 -39.21 14.17 -2.21
C GLY A 79 -39.16 13.25 -0.99
N ILE A 80 -39.43 11.95 -1.14
CA ILE A 80 -39.45 10.98 -0.06
C ILE A 80 -38.11 10.24 0.04
N PHE A 81 -37.46 10.34 1.18
CA PHE A 81 -36.18 9.69 1.48
C PHE A 81 -36.31 8.67 2.60
N ARG A 82 -35.60 7.55 2.49
CA ARG A 82 -35.63 6.46 3.47
C ARG A 82 -34.24 5.88 3.71
N PHE A 83 -33.87 5.78 4.98
CA PHE A 83 -32.65 5.11 5.43
C PHE A 83 -32.96 4.27 6.67
N GLY A 84 -32.90 2.95 6.52
CA GLY A 84 -33.36 2.01 7.52
C GLY A 84 -34.83 2.24 7.86
N THR A 85 -35.14 2.35 9.14
CA THR A 85 -36.51 2.55 9.64
C THR A 85 -36.98 4.01 9.60
N VAL A 86 -36.13 4.95 9.18
CA VAL A 86 -36.42 6.38 9.18
C VAL A 86 -36.83 6.84 7.78
N THR A 87 -38.01 7.45 7.66
CA THR A 87 -38.52 8.09 6.44
C THR A 87 -38.68 9.59 6.65
N ARG A 88 -38.39 10.39 5.61
CA ARG A 88 -38.62 11.84 5.55
C ARG A 88 -39.28 12.22 4.24
N ASP A 89 -40.12 13.22 4.30
CA ASP A 89 -40.77 13.84 3.16
C ASP A 89 -40.33 15.31 3.14
N PHE A 90 -39.70 15.70 2.04
CA PHE A 90 -39.11 17.02 1.81
C PHE A 90 -39.70 17.69 0.56
N TYR A 91 -40.89 17.30 0.12
CA TYR A 91 -41.57 17.98 -0.98
C TYR A 91 -42.30 19.24 -0.47
N ASP A 92 -42.01 20.40 -1.07
CA ASP A 92 -42.75 21.64 -0.85
C ASP A 92 -43.84 21.78 -1.92
N ASP A 93 -45.08 21.46 -1.55
CA ASP A 93 -46.26 21.59 -2.42
C ASP A 93 -46.50 23.02 -2.93
N ALA A 94 -46.10 24.05 -2.17
CA ALA A 94 -46.33 25.44 -2.54
C ALA A 94 -45.29 25.95 -3.55
N ALA A 95 -44.05 25.48 -3.43
CA ALA A 95 -42.97 25.78 -4.37
C ALA A 95 -42.84 24.76 -5.51
N GLU A 96 -43.63 23.69 -5.49
CA GLU A 96 -43.61 22.56 -6.44
C GLU A 96 -42.20 21.97 -6.64
N ARG A 97 -41.40 21.93 -5.57
CA ARG A 97 -40.00 21.49 -5.59
C ARG A 97 -39.63 20.66 -4.37
N ILE A 98 -38.51 19.95 -4.46
CA ILE A 98 -37.90 19.28 -3.30
C ILE A 98 -37.07 20.33 -2.55
N ASP A 99 -37.30 20.46 -1.24
CA ASP A 99 -36.66 21.42 -0.31
C ASP A 99 -36.20 20.64 0.93
N VAL A 100 -34.92 20.25 0.95
CA VAL A 100 -34.41 19.29 1.92
C VAL A 100 -33.94 20.01 3.18
N ASP A 101 -34.43 19.60 4.35
CA ASP A 101 -33.83 20.03 5.63
C ASP A 101 -32.48 19.33 5.85
N TRP A 102 -31.41 19.96 5.34
CA TRP A 102 -30.04 19.46 5.47
C TRP A 102 -29.52 19.43 6.91
N ALA A 103 -30.20 20.08 7.85
CA ALA A 103 -29.85 20.09 9.27
C ALA A 103 -30.54 18.99 10.09
N ASP A 104 -31.50 18.26 9.51
CA ASP A 104 -32.18 17.15 10.18
C ASP A 104 -31.15 16.19 10.79
N THR A 105 -31.34 15.83 12.06
CA THR A 105 -30.42 14.95 12.79
C THR A 105 -30.63 13.47 12.46
N TRP A 106 -31.64 13.15 11.65
CA TRP A 106 -32.00 11.79 11.22
C TRP A 106 -32.18 10.82 12.39
N GLY A 107 -32.87 11.28 13.44
CA GLY A 107 -33.13 10.50 14.65
C GLY A 107 -31.97 10.47 15.66
N GLY A 108 -30.88 11.20 15.39
CA GLY A 108 -29.81 11.47 16.36
C GLY A 108 -29.98 12.78 17.12
N THR A 109 -28.88 13.27 17.69
CA THR A 109 -28.81 14.58 18.37
C THR A 109 -27.91 15.55 17.59
N ASP A 110 -27.95 16.84 17.92
CA ASP A 110 -27.05 17.84 17.31
C ASP A 110 -25.56 17.51 17.50
N SER A 111 -25.22 16.86 18.61
CA SER A 111 -23.85 16.44 18.93
C SER A 111 -23.47 15.06 18.38
N ALA A 112 -24.46 14.23 18.05
CA ALA A 112 -24.30 12.88 17.52
C ALA A 112 -25.45 12.57 16.56
N PRO A 113 -25.44 13.15 15.34
CA PRO A 113 -26.50 12.92 14.38
C PRO A 113 -26.53 11.46 13.93
N GLY A 114 -27.70 11.00 13.53
CA GLY A 114 -27.90 9.66 13.00
C GLY A 114 -27.04 9.42 11.76
N SER A 115 -26.66 8.17 11.53
CA SER A 115 -25.82 7.78 10.38
C SER A 115 -26.41 8.19 9.03
N ALA A 116 -27.74 8.22 8.92
CA ALA A 116 -28.44 8.66 7.71
C ALA A 116 -28.20 10.14 7.34
N GLN A 117 -27.88 11.02 8.30
CA GLN A 117 -27.47 12.39 7.96
C GLN A 117 -26.19 12.39 7.12
N VAL A 118 -25.26 11.46 7.40
CA VAL A 118 -24.03 11.31 6.61
C VAL A 118 -24.36 10.83 5.20
N LEU A 119 -25.20 9.80 5.08
CA LEU A 119 -25.63 9.25 3.78
C LEU A 119 -26.37 10.28 2.92
N MET A 120 -27.20 11.11 3.55
CA MET A 120 -27.86 12.25 2.90
C MET A 120 -26.82 13.24 2.36
N SER A 121 -25.86 13.66 3.19
CA SER A 121 -24.80 14.59 2.78
C SER A 121 -23.84 14.01 1.73
N ASP A 122 -23.68 12.68 1.69
CA ASP A 122 -22.87 11.95 0.71
C ASP A 122 -23.57 11.85 -0.67
N PHE A 123 -24.87 12.19 -0.74
CA PHE A 123 -25.77 11.96 -1.88
C PHE A 123 -25.86 10.46 -2.23
N ALA A 124 -25.87 9.59 -1.22
CA ALA A 124 -25.81 8.14 -1.41
C ALA A 124 -26.96 7.59 -2.28
N PHE A 125 -28.12 8.24 -2.28
CA PHE A 125 -29.31 7.88 -3.05
C PHE A 125 -29.22 8.24 -4.54
N MET A 126 -28.26 9.05 -4.97
CA MET A 126 -28.23 9.61 -6.32
C MET A 126 -28.10 8.54 -7.41
N SER A 127 -27.37 7.45 -7.15
CA SER A 127 -27.26 6.34 -8.11
C SER A 127 -28.55 5.55 -8.29
N THR A 128 -29.50 5.62 -7.35
CA THR A 128 -30.86 5.09 -7.54
C THR A 128 -31.59 5.89 -8.63
N LEU A 129 -31.52 7.22 -8.59
CA LEU A 129 -32.11 8.10 -9.60
C LEU A 129 -31.46 7.91 -10.97
N THR A 130 -30.12 7.91 -11.05
CA THR A 130 -29.41 7.74 -12.33
C THR A 130 -29.69 6.38 -12.97
N SER A 131 -29.69 5.31 -12.17
CA SER A 131 -29.96 3.96 -12.65
C SER A 131 -31.40 3.80 -13.13
N ALA A 132 -32.37 4.42 -12.45
CA ALA A 132 -33.77 4.42 -12.87
C ALA A 132 -33.96 5.18 -14.17
N TYR A 133 -33.39 6.38 -14.29
CA TYR A 133 -33.47 7.18 -15.52
C TYR A 133 -32.91 6.46 -16.75
N LEU A 134 -31.77 5.76 -16.61
CA LEU A 134 -31.17 5.00 -17.72
C LEU A 134 -32.02 3.81 -18.17
N LYS A 135 -32.84 3.23 -17.28
CA LYS A 135 -33.70 2.07 -17.56
C LYS A 135 -35.12 2.47 -17.96
N GLU A 136 -35.52 3.71 -17.70
CA GLU A 136 -36.88 4.18 -17.93
C GLU A 136 -37.11 4.54 -19.40
N SER A 137 -38.28 4.17 -19.90
CA SER A 137 -38.75 4.44 -21.25
C SER A 137 -39.85 5.52 -21.29
N ASP A 138 -40.57 5.73 -20.18
CA ASP A 138 -41.58 6.77 -20.03
C ASP A 138 -40.91 8.16 -19.94
N PRO A 139 -41.13 9.06 -20.92
CA PRO A 139 -40.56 10.40 -20.90
C PRO A 139 -40.96 11.25 -19.69
N GLN A 140 -42.17 11.06 -19.15
CA GLN A 140 -42.64 11.83 -17.99
C GLN A 140 -41.89 11.41 -16.72
N LYS A 141 -41.71 10.11 -16.51
CA LYS A 141 -40.92 9.60 -15.38
C LYS A 141 -39.45 9.97 -15.49
N ARG A 142 -38.88 9.89 -16.70
CA ARG A 142 -37.51 10.36 -16.95
C ARG A 142 -37.32 11.83 -16.60
N ALA A 143 -38.24 12.69 -17.06
CA ALA A 143 -38.23 14.10 -16.71
C ALA A 143 -38.38 14.33 -15.20
N ALA A 144 -39.21 13.55 -14.51
CA ALA A 144 -39.36 13.62 -13.06
C ALA A 144 -38.07 13.26 -12.31
N TYR A 145 -37.36 12.19 -12.72
CA TYR A 145 -36.08 11.81 -12.10
C TYR A 145 -34.99 12.86 -12.32
N ALA A 146 -34.93 13.45 -13.53
CA ALA A 146 -33.99 14.53 -13.82
C ALA A 146 -34.33 15.81 -13.05
N SER A 147 -35.62 16.16 -12.93
CA SER A 147 -36.08 17.28 -12.11
C SER A 147 -35.72 17.09 -10.64
N ALA A 148 -35.89 15.88 -10.09
CA ALA A 148 -35.50 15.57 -8.72
C ALA A 148 -34.00 15.75 -8.48
N TRP A 149 -33.15 15.22 -9.38
CA TRP A 149 -31.70 15.45 -9.33
C TRP A 149 -31.36 16.94 -9.31
N MET A 150 -31.99 17.73 -10.20
CA MET A 150 -31.74 19.17 -10.29
C MET A 150 -32.19 19.90 -9.02
N HIS A 151 -33.42 19.68 -8.57
CA HIS A 151 -33.98 20.32 -7.37
C HIS A 151 -33.10 20.03 -6.15
N ILE A 152 -32.80 18.77 -5.86
CA ILE A 152 -32.00 18.37 -4.71
C ILE A 152 -30.60 18.99 -4.76
N SER A 153 -29.98 19.03 -5.94
CA SER A 153 -28.62 19.55 -6.08
C SER A 153 -28.56 21.07 -5.92
N LEU A 154 -29.49 21.80 -6.56
CA LEU A 154 -29.56 23.27 -6.45
C LEU A 154 -29.96 23.70 -5.04
N ASP A 155 -30.89 22.98 -4.41
CA ASP A 155 -31.30 23.19 -3.03
C ASP A 155 -30.12 23.03 -2.07
N PHE A 156 -29.34 21.95 -2.21
CA PHE A 156 -28.10 21.77 -1.45
C PHE A 156 -27.14 22.95 -1.62
N PHE A 157 -26.91 23.41 -2.86
CA PHE A 157 -26.00 24.53 -3.11
C PHE A 157 -26.48 25.84 -2.50
N ALA A 158 -27.79 26.08 -2.51
CA ALA A 158 -28.41 27.28 -1.93
C ALA A 158 -28.31 27.28 -0.39
N ASP A 159 -28.62 26.16 0.24
CA ASP A 159 -28.70 26.04 1.70
C ASP A 159 -27.34 25.78 2.36
N ASN A 160 -26.40 25.20 1.61
CA ASN A 160 -25.07 24.84 2.09
C ASN A 160 -23.96 25.55 1.31
N PRO A 161 -23.93 26.90 1.26
CA PRO A 161 -22.87 27.64 0.58
C PRO A 161 -21.51 27.38 1.24
N SER A 162 -21.50 26.89 2.50
CA SER A 162 -20.33 26.37 3.18
C SER A 162 -20.67 25.10 4.01
N TRP A 163 -19.79 24.08 4.04
CA TRP A 163 -19.83 22.90 4.92
C TRP A 163 -18.55 22.75 5.78
N PRO A 164 -18.65 22.22 7.01
CA PRO A 164 -17.51 22.15 7.93
C PRO A 164 -16.44 21.13 7.50
N GLN A 165 -15.17 21.39 7.88
CA GLN A 165 -14.01 20.56 7.47
C GLN A 165 -14.06 19.12 7.99
N ASN A 166 -14.86 18.83 9.03
CA ASN A 166 -15.09 17.46 9.48
C ASN A 166 -15.98 16.63 8.52
N ARG A 167 -16.52 17.24 7.45
CA ARG A 167 -17.34 16.59 6.41
C ARG A 167 -16.61 16.47 5.06
N ASN A 168 -15.29 16.47 5.07
CA ASN A 168 -14.49 16.43 3.84
C ASN A 168 -14.66 15.13 3.02
N LEU A 169 -14.76 13.97 3.70
CA LEU A 169 -15.08 12.70 3.03
C LEU A 169 -16.42 12.79 2.29
N SER A 170 -17.44 13.32 2.97
CA SER A 170 -18.77 13.53 2.40
C SER A 170 -18.73 14.48 1.20
N GLY A 171 -17.92 15.54 1.28
CA GLY A 171 -17.68 16.41 0.13
C GLY A 171 -17.13 15.66 -1.09
N GLY A 172 -16.11 14.81 -0.91
CA GLY A 172 -15.55 14.01 -2.01
C GLY A 172 -16.55 13.01 -2.61
N LYS A 173 -17.33 12.32 -1.76
CA LYS A 173 -18.38 11.41 -2.22
C LYS A 173 -19.49 12.15 -2.96
N ARG A 174 -19.99 13.25 -2.41
CA ARG A 174 -21.02 14.10 -3.03
C ARG A 174 -20.57 14.65 -4.38
N LEU A 175 -19.33 15.17 -4.49
CA LEU A 175 -18.82 15.65 -5.77
C LEU A 175 -18.81 14.53 -6.83
N THR A 176 -18.42 13.32 -6.43
CA THR A 176 -18.50 12.16 -7.34
C THR A 176 -19.94 11.92 -7.81
N GLN A 177 -20.92 11.96 -6.90
CA GLN A 177 -22.32 11.76 -7.23
C GLN A 177 -22.85 12.85 -8.16
N LEU A 178 -22.49 14.11 -7.92
CA LEU A 178 -22.85 15.25 -8.79
C LEU A 178 -22.30 15.06 -10.21
N VAL A 179 -21.03 14.68 -10.37
CA VAL A 179 -20.44 14.50 -11.70
C VAL A 179 -21.02 13.27 -12.40
N THR A 180 -21.24 12.17 -11.67
CA THR A 180 -21.87 10.96 -12.21
C THR A 180 -23.29 11.25 -12.67
N ALA A 181 -24.09 11.94 -11.85
CA ALA A 181 -25.46 12.31 -12.20
C ALA A 181 -25.50 13.23 -13.42
N PHE A 182 -24.60 14.23 -13.49
CA PHE A 182 -24.47 15.08 -14.67
C PHE A 182 -24.18 14.26 -15.93
N SER A 183 -23.34 13.22 -15.84
CA SER A 183 -23.03 12.37 -16.99
C SER A 183 -24.24 11.63 -17.57
N VAL A 184 -25.25 11.38 -16.75
CA VAL A 184 -26.48 10.69 -17.10
C VAL A 184 -27.58 11.66 -17.55
N PHE A 185 -27.82 12.71 -16.75
CA PHE A 185 -28.96 13.60 -16.94
C PHE A 185 -28.72 14.75 -17.93
N ARG A 186 -27.46 15.08 -18.32
CA ARG A 186 -27.16 16.22 -19.22
C ARG A 186 -27.91 16.22 -20.56
N THR A 187 -28.46 15.08 -20.97
CA THR A 187 -29.19 14.91 -22.23
C THR A 187 -30.70 15.12 -22.09
N GLU A 188 -31.22 15.29 -20.87
CA GLU A 188 -32.66 15.44 -20.63
C GLU A 188 -33.16 16.79 -21.20
N PRO A 189 -34.06 16.78 -22.20
CA PRO A 189 -34.57 18.00 -22.81
C PRO A 189 -35.34 18.90 -21.85
N SER A 190 -35.94 18.39 -20.77
CA SER A 190 -36.77 19.19 -19.85
C SER A 190 -35.98 20.08 -18.88
N ILE A 191 -34.64 19.94 -18.77
CA ILE A 191 -33.81 20.75 -17.85
C ILE A 191 -33.83 22.23 -18.26
N ASP A 192 -34.05 23.16 -17.33
CA ASP A 192 -33.92 24.59 -17.63
C ASP A 192 -32.45 24.98 -17.91
N ALA A 193 -32.24 25.87 -18.86
CA ALA A 193 -30.89 26.28 -19.25
C ALA A 193 -30.16 27.05 -18.14
N ASN A 194 -30.87 27.86 -17.35
CA ASN A 194 -30.27 28.59 -16.22
C ASN A 194 -29.98 27.66 -15.05
N ASP A 195 -30.85 26.68 -14.80
CA ASP A 195 -30.62 25.66 -13.77
C ASP A 195 -29.36 24.83 -14.08
N LEU A 196 -29.15 24.49 -15.36
CA LEU A 196 -27.90 23.86 -15.78
C LEU A 196 -26.66 24.73 -15.47
N VAL A 197 -26.73 26.03 -15.74
CA VAL A 197 -25.63 26.96 -15.40
C VAL A 197 -25.40 26.98 -13.89
N ALA A 198 -26.47 27.11 -13.09
CA ALA A 198 -26.39 27.10 -11.63
C ALA A 198 -25.80 25.78 -11.10
N TYR A 199 -26.19 24.65 -11.69
CA TYR A 199 -25.66 23.33 -11.37
C TYR A 199 -24.15 23.25 -11.62
N LEU A 200 -23.69 23.65 -12.80
CA LEU A 200 -22.28 23.67 -13.16
C LEU A 200 -21.47 24.58 -12.24
N SER A 201 -22.00 25.75 -11.89
CA SER A 201 -21.39 26.66 -10.92
C SER A 201 -21.27 26.04 -9.53
N GLY A 202 -22.30 25.31 -9.07
CA GLY A 202 -22.27 24.59 -7.79
C GLY A 202 -21.26 23.43 -7.77
N VAL A 203 -21.15 22.68 -8.87
CA VAL A 203 -20.13 21.63 -9.05
C VAL A 203 -18.72 22.24 -9.05
N HIS A 204 -18.52 23.34 -9.75
CA HIS A 204 -17.25 24.06 -9.77
C HIS A 204 -16.86 24.54 -8.37
N ALA A 205 -17.77 25.24 -7.67
CA ALA A 205 -17.54 25.73 -6.31
C ALA A 205 -17.25 24.59 -5.31
N THR A 206 -17.96 23.47 -5.45
CA THR A 206 -17.71 22.25 -4.67
C THR A 206 -16.30 21.71 -4.93
N THR A 207 -15.87 21.68 -6.19
CA THR A 207 -14.54 21.17 -6.59
C THR A 207 -13.42 22.07 -6.09
N ASP A 208 -13.54 23.39 -6.28
CA ASP A 208 -12.56 24.38 -5.80
C ASP A 208 -12.35 24.31 -4.28
N ARG A 209 -13.45 24.15 -3.55
CA ARG A 209 -13.38 23.98 -2.11
C ARG A 209 -12.65 22.71 -1.73
N LEU A 210 -12.99 21.57 -2.36
CA LEU A 210 -12.29 20.32 -2.09
C LEU A 210 -10.81 20.41 -2.44
N ALA A 211 -10.47 21.08 -3.55
CA ALA A 211 -9.08 21.32 -3.90
C ALA A 211 -8.35 22.13 -2.82
N THR A 212 -8.98 23.20 -2.30
CA THR A 212 -8.44 24.00 -1.20
C THR A 212 -8.27 23.19 0.08
N VAL A 213 -9.26 22.36 0.42
CA VAL A 213 -9.24 21.50 1.61
C VAL A 213 -8.17 20.42 1.49
N LEU A 214 -8.02 19.81 0.31
CA LEU A 214 -7.06 18.73 0.07
C LEU A 214 -5.62 19.19 0.29
N GLN A 215 -5.31 20.47 0.07
CA GLN A 215 -3.98 21.04 0.33
C GLN A 215 -3.58 20.99 1.82
N ILE A 216 -4.55 21.08 2.73
CA ILE A 216 -4.31 21.17 4.18
C ILE A 216 -4.64 19.89 4.94
N HIS A 217 -5.36 18.97 4.30
CA HIS A 217 -5.71 17.69 4.90
C HIS A 217 -4.48 16.78 4.98
N VAL A 218 -4.26 16.16 6.13
CA VAL A 218 -3.18 15.18 6.32
C VAL A 218 -3.77 13.79 6.06
N GLY A 219 -3.05 13.00 5.26
CA GLY A 219 -3.60 11.83 4.58
C GLY A 219 -4.24 10.76 5.45
N ASN A 220 -5.24 10.11 4.87
CA ASN A 220 -5.91 8.86 5.21
C ASN A 220 -6.82 8.54 3.99
N ASN A 221 -7.73 7.58 4.07
CA ASN A 221 -8.64 7.28 2.95
C ASN A 221 -9.53 8.47 2.47
N TRP A 222 -9.76 9.50 3.30
CA TRP A 222 -10.51 10.70 2.90
C TRP A 222 -9.74 11.54 1.90
N TYR A 223 -8.42 11.61 2.06
CA TYR A 223 -7.52 12.37 1.19
C TYR A 223 -7.61 11.88 -0.26
N VAL A 224 -7.44 10.57 -0.48
CA VAL A 224 -7.54 9.98 -1.81
C VAL A 224 -8.97 10.01 -2.36
N SER A 225 -9.99 9.98 -1.50
CA SER A 225 -11.39 10.15 -1.93
C SER A 225 -11.65 11.53 -2.53
N MET A 226 -11.14 12.59 -1.90
CA MET A 226 -11.22 13.95 -2.43
C MET A 226 -10.40 14.11 -3.71
N ALA A 227 -9.15 13.61 -3.72
CA ALA A 227 -8.29 13.66 -4.91
C ALA A 227 -8.95 12.97 -6.10
N ARG A 228 -9.50 11.76 -5.90
CA ARG A 228 -10.26 11.04 -6.92
C ARG A 228 -11.42 11.89 -7.44
N ALA A 229 -12.22 12.49 -6.58
CA ALA A 229 -13.38 13.29 -7.01
C ALA A 229 -12.95 14.49 -7.87
N ILE A 230 -11.90 15.21 -7.46
CA ILE A 230 -11.35 16.34 -8.22
C ILE A 230 -10.81 15.89 -9.59
N TYR A 231 -10.06 14.78 -9.63
CA TYR A 231 -9.55 14.23 -10.88
C TYR A 231 -10.67 13.89 -11.86
N VAL A 232 -11.69 13.19 -11.36
CA VAL A 232 -12.83 12.77 -12.16
C VAL A 232 -13.61 13.98 -12.69
N THR A 233 -13.83 15.01 -11.87
CA THR A 233 -14.42 16.28 -12.34
C THR A 233 -13.58 16.91 -13.43
N ALA A 234 -12.27 17.02 -13.22
CA ALA A 234 -11.38 17.72 -14.14
C ALA A 234 -11.31 17.05 -15.53
N VAL A 235 -11.26 15.72 -15.56
CA VAL A 235 -11.26 14.96 -16.81
C VAL A 235 -12.63 14.99 -17.50
N TYR A 236 -13.73 14.91 -16.74
CA TYR A 236 -15.08 14.83 -17.30
C TYR A 236 -15.68 16.20 -17.67
N LEU A 237 -15.23 17.27 -17.04
CA LEU A 237 -15.64 18.66 -17.29
C LEU A 237 -14.43 19.52 -17.67
N PRO A 238 -13.70 19.19 -18.76
CA PRO A 238 -12.53 19.95 -19.17
C PRO A 238 -12.87 21.36 -19.65
N GLU A 239 -14.16 21.66 -19.87
CA GLU A 239 -14.66 22.99 -20.21
C GLU A 239 -14.50 23.99 -19.08
N PHE A 240 -14.39 23.57 -17.81
CA PHE A 240 -14.03 24.50 -16.75
C PHE A 240 -12.60 24.98 -16.92
N THR A 241 -12.38 26.29 -16.83
CA THR A 241 -11.04 26.88 -16.88
C THR A 241 -10.13 26.28 -15.79
N ALA A 242 -10.69 26.00 -14.62
CA ALA A 242 -9.97 25.42 -13.48
C ALA A 242 -9.60 23.93 -13.66
N SER A 243 -10.27 23.17 -14.55
CA SER A 243 -9.98 21.76 -14.78
C SER A 243 -8.54 21.52 -15.23
N PHE A 244 -7.95 22.47 -15.97
CA PHE A 244 -6.54 22.42 -16.37
C PHE A 244 -5.58 22.37 -15.16
N GLY A 245 -5.92 23.05 -14.06
CA GLY A 245 -5.16 23.00 -12.81
C GLY A 245 -5.53 21.82 -11.92
N TRP A 246 -6.82 21.49 -11.85
CA TRP A 246 -7.33 20.44 -10.97
C TRP A 246 -6.88 19.02 -11.36
N GLU A 247 -6.84 18.67 -12.64
CA GLU A 247 -6.43 17.33 -13.11
C GLU A 247 -5.03 16.96 -12.60
N PRO A 248 -3.96 17.72 -12.92
CA PRO A 248 -2.62 17.37 -12.49
C PRO A 248 -2.42 17.57 -10.97
N PHE A 249 -3.14 18.51 -10.32
CA PHE A 249 -3.15 18.62 -8.86
C PHE A 249 -3.66 17.34 -8.17
N ALA A 250 -4.76 16.77 -8.69
CA ALA A 250 -5.35 15.56 -8.14
C ALA A 250 -4.45 14.33 -8.34
N VAL A 251 -3.88 14.15 -9.54
CA VAL A 251 -2.93 13.06 -9.83
C VAL A 251 -1.78 13.09 -8.84
N ARG A 252 -1.13 14.25 -8.68
CA ARG A 252 0.04 14.37 -7.81
C ARG A 252 -0.28 14.27 -6.33
N SER A 253 -1.50 14.66 -5.94
CA SER A 253 -2.01 14.39 -4.59
C SER A 253 -2.06 12.89 -4.33
N VAL A 254 -2.52 12.08 -5.28
CA VAL A 254 -2.52 10.61 -5.14
C VAL A 254 -1.11 10.05 -5.06
N GLU A 255 -0.17 10.49 -5.89
CA GLU A 255 1.22 10.03 -5.80
C GLU A 255 1.85 10.34 -4.44
N ARG A 256 1.61 11.56 -3.92
CA ARG A 256 2.03 11.95 -2.58
C ARG A 256 1.41 11.06 -1.51
N PHE A 257 0.12 10.77 -1.63
CA PHE A 257 -0.58 9.85 -0.73
C PHE A 257 0.06 8.46 -0.75
N LEU A 258 0.25 7.87 -1.92
CA LEU A 258 0.79 6.52 -2.07
C LEU A 258 2.16 6.37 -1.40
N ARG A 259 3.06 7.34 -1.57
CA ARG A 259 4.39 7.32 -0.93
C ARG A 259 4.36 7.34 0.60
N ALA A 260 3.34 7.98 1.19
CA ALA A 260 3.22 8.13 2.64
C ALA A 260 2.30 7.10 3.30
N TRP A 261 1.45 6.44 2.52
CA TRP A 261 0.34 5.60 2.99
C TRP A 261 0.28 4.19 2.40
N VAL A 262 1.21 3.83 1.51
CA VAL A 262 1.50 2.44 1.15
C VAL A 262 2.83 2.06 1.78
N LYS A 263 2.84 0.97 2.55
CA LYS A 263 4.04 0.46 3.22
C LYS A 263 5.00 -0.13 2.18
N GLY A 264 6.26 -0.35 2.58
CA GLY A 264 7.27 -0.95 1.70
C GLY A 264 6.90 -2.35 1.19
N ASP A 265 5.97 -3.04 1.84
CA ASP A 265 5.43 -4.32 1.41
C ASP A 265 4.16 -4.23 0.54
N GLY A 266 3.82 -3.03 0.01
CA GLY A 266 2.70 -2.84 -0.91
C GLY A 266 1.31 -2.80 -0.25
N VAL A 267 1.24 -2.97 1.08
CA VAL A 267 -0.01 -2.96 1.85
C VAL A 267 -0.39 -1.54 2.26
N TYR A 268 -1.68 -1.24 2.30
CA TYR A 268 -2.17 0.04 2.78
C TYR A 268 -1.86 0.25 4.28
N ARG A 269 -1.59 1.50 4.67
CA ARG A 269 -1.08 1.82 6.02
C ARG A 269 -2.15 1.80 7.11
N GLU A 270 -3.42 2.04 6.79
CA GLU A 270 -4.51 1.81 7.74
C GLU A 270 -4.73 0.30 7.89
N PRO A 271 -4.67 -0.26 9.12
CA PRO A 271 -4.60 -1.71 9.32
C PRO A 271 -5.99 -2.38 9.25
N THR A 272 -6.65 -2.28 8.09
CA THR A 272 -8.02 -2.77 7.87
C THR A 272 -8.20 -3.11 6.39
N PHE A 273 -8.76 -4.30 6.10
CA PHE A 273 -8.97 -4.75 4.73
C PHE A 273 -10.05 -3.95 4.01
N ASN A 274 -11.08 -3.49 4.72
CA ASN A 274 -12.15 -2.71 4.10
C ASN A 274 -11.66 -1.37 3.55
N TYR A 275 -10.80 -0.66 4.28
CA TYR A 275 -10.23 0.59 3.77
C TYR A 275 -9.12 0.37 2.75
N GLN A 276 -8.41 -0.76 2.83
CA GLN A 276 -7.51 -1.16 1.77
C GLN A 276 -8.26 -1.37 0.44
N ALA A 277 -9.39 -2.07 0.46
CA ALA A 277 -10.28 -2.23 -0.69
C ALA A 277 -10.80 -0.88 -1.21
N TYR A 278 -11.28 -0.02 -0.30
CA TYR A 278 -11.79 1.30 -0.65
C TYR A 278 -10.74 2.15 -1.40
N VAL A 279 -9.49 2.18 -0.93
CA VAL A 279 -8.41 2.90 -1.62
C VAL A 279 -8.13 2.34 -3.01
N ALA A 280 -8.09 1.02 -3.17
CA ALA A 280 -7.92 0.41 -4.49
C ALA A 280 -9.07 0.76 -5.44
N ASP A 281 -10.31 0.79 -4.95
CA ASP A 281 -11.47 1.13 -5.75
C ASP A 281 -11.48 2.60 -6.19
N LEU A 282 -11.02 3.51 -5.33
CA LEU A 282 -10.83 4.92 -5.68
C LEU A 282 -9.79 5.09 -6.79
N ILE A 283 -8.65 4.41 -6.69
CA ILE A 283 -7.60 4.48 -7.71
C ILE A 283 -8.07 3.84 -9.01
N ASN A 284 -8.73 2.68 -8.95
CA ASN A 284 -9.33 2.02 -10.13
C ASN A 284 -10.39 2.90 -10.81
N THR A 285 -11.09 3.76 -10.07
CA THR A 285 -12.00 4.75 -10.67
C THR A 285 -11.23 5.78 -11.50
N MET A 286 -10.10 6.28 -10.98
CA MET A 286 -9.25 7.20 -11.76
C MET A 286 -8.66 6.51 -12.99
N ILE A 287 -8.22 5.26 -12.88
CA ILE A 287 -7.70 4.47 -14.01
C ILE A 287 -8.78 4.32 -15.08
N GLY A 288 -10.00 3.90 -14.71
CA GLY A 288 -11.08 3.76 -15.66
C GLY A 288 -11.43 5.07 -16.37
N VAL A 289 -11.50 6.18 -15.63
CA VAL A 289 -11.77 7.52 -16.20
C VAL A 289 -10.62 7.96 -17.11
N ALA A 290 -9.38 7.65 -16.75
CA ALA A 290 -8.22 7.95 -17.59
C ALA A 290 -8.29 7.19 -18.92
N ASP A 291 -8.46 5.87 -18.86
CA ASP A 291 -8.51 4.98 -20.02
C ASP A 291 -9.65 5.35 -20.98
N ALA A 292 -10.84 5.65 -20.44
CA ALA A 292 -12.02 6.04 -21.23
C ALA A 292 -11.85 7.38 -21.97
N ASN A 293 -10.90 8.23 -21.53
CA ASN A 293 -10.67 9.57 -22.08
C ASN A 293 -9.27 9.73 -22.69
N GLY A 294 -8.58 8.63 -22.99
CA GLY A 294 -7.24 8.65 -23.60
C GLY A 294 -6.18 9.33 -22.73
N ARG A 295 -6.36 9.37 -21.41
CA ARG A 295 -5.38 9.90 -20.45
C ARG A 295 -4.44 8.80 -19.97
N THR A 296 -3.22 9.16 -19.61
CA THR A 296 -2.26 8.23 -19.01
C THR A 296 -1.97 8.65 -17.58
N LEU A 297 -2.24 7.75 -16.62
CA LEU A 297 -1.80 7.92 -15.24
C LEU A 297 -0.35 7.42 -15.06
N PRO A 298 0.42 8.03 -14.15
CA PRO A 298 1.73 7.54 -13.73
C PRO A 298 1.70 6.05 -13.37
N HIS A 299 2.69 5.28 -13.84
CA HIS A 299 2.76 3.82 -13.61
C HIS A 299 2.80 3.46 -12.12
N GLY A 300 3.37 4.33 -11.28
CA GLY A 300 3.36 4.16 -9.83
C GLY A 300 1.95 4.09 -9.23
N ILE A 301 0.99 4.87 -9.75
CA ILE A 301 -0.41 4.85 -9.30
C ILE A 301 -1.08 3.52 -9.66
N VAL A 302 -0.93 3.09 -10.92
CA VAL A 302 -1.51 1.83 -11.41
C VAL A 302 -0.97 0.64 -10.62
N ARG A 303 0.36 0.57 -10.49
CA ARG A 303 1.05 -0.50 -9.74
C ARG A 303 0.63 -0.55 -8.27
N SER A 304 0.40 0.59 -7.62
CA SER A 304 -0.10 0.58 -6.25
C SER A 304 -1.51 -0.01 -6.14
N ALA A 305 -2.40 0.25 -7.11
CA ALA A 305 -3.70 -0.41 -7.12
C ALA A 305 -3.58 -1.93 -7.34
N ASP A 306 -2.67 -2.36 -8.22
CA ASP A 306 -2.39 -3.79 -8.46
C ASP A 306 -1.85 -4.48 -7.20
N TRP A 307 -0.86 -3.90 -6.52
CA TRP A 307 -0.28 -4.48 -5.31
C TRP A 307 -1.25 -4.51 -4.13
N ILE A 308 -2.10 -3.48 -3.99
CA ILE A 308 -3.16 -3.51 -2.99
C ILE A 308 -4.17 -4.63 -3.28
N ALA A 309 -4.55 -4.82 -4.56
CA ALA A 309 -5.45 -5.89 -4.97
C ALA A 309 -4.82 -7.28 -4.76
N ASP A 310 -3.52 -7.44 -5.05
CA ASP A 310 -2.77 -8.68 -4.79
C ASP A 310 -2.70 -9.01 -3.30
N ALA A 311 -2.55 -7.99 -2.46
CA ALA A 311 -2.61 -8.11 -1.01
C ALA A 311 -4.00 -8.55 -0.50
N LEU A 312 -5.09 -8.04 -1.08
CA LEU A 312 -6.48 -8.46 -0.79
C LEU A 312 -6.79 -9.87 -1.33
N PHE A 313 -6.25 -10.21 -2.49
CA PHE A 313 -6.33 -11.54 -3.07
C PHE A 313 -5.65 -12.57 -2.18
N ALA A 314 -4.41 -12.29 -1.76
CA ALA A 314 -3.59 -13.18 -0.94
C ALA A 314 -4.19 -13.49 0.45
N THR A 315 -5.08 -12.65 0.96
CA THR A 315 -5.75 -12.81 2.27
C THR A 315 -7.17 -13.34 2.18
N ARG A 316 -7.66 -13.69 0.98
CA ARG A 316 -8.96 -14.37 0.86
C ARG A 316 -8.93 -15.71 1.59
N GLN A 317 -9.97 -15.90 2.39
CA GLN A 317 -10.28 -17.16 3.07
C GLN A 317 -10.70 -18.22 2.03
N PRO A 318 -10.78 -19.52 2.40
CA PRO A 318 -11.29 -20.58 1.52
C PRO A 318 -12.71 -20.32 0.99
N ASN A 319 -13.57 -19.64 1.74
CA ASN A 319 -14.90 -19.21 1.26
C ASN A 319 -14.86 -17.97 0.34
N LEU A 320 -13.67 -17.47 0.00
CA LEU A 320 -13.39 -16.27 -0.79
C LEU A 320 -13.77 -14.94 -0.14
N GLU A 321 -14.24 -14.94 1.10
CA GLU A 321 -14.47 -13.72 1.87
C GLU A 321 -13.15 -13.14 2.40
N THR A 322 -13.14 -11.85 2.70
CA THR A 322 -12.02 -11.22 3.42
C THR A 322 -12.05 -11.67 4.89
N ALA A 323 -10.90 -11.70 5.55
CA ALA A 323 -10.87 -11.70 7.01
C ALA A 323 -11.34 -10.32 7.53
N LEU A 324 -12.02 -10.29 8.68
CA LEU A 324 -12.61 -9.06 9.22
C LEU A 324 -11.67 -8.30 10.17
N VAL A 325 -10.38 -8.22 9.83
CA VAL A 325 -9.37 -7.52 10.66
C VAL A 325 -9.61 -6.01 10.66
N GLY A 326 -9.55 -5.39 11.84
CA GLY A 326 -9.76 -3.95 12.04
C GLY A 326 -11.20 -3.52 11.77
N ASP A 327 -11.39 -2.28 11.32
CA ASP A 327 -12.71 -1.76 10.94
C ASP A 327 -13.21 -2.34 9.59
N SER A 328 -13.40 -3.65 9.54
CA SER A 328 -13.82 -4.38 8.33
C SER A 328 -15.20 -5.02 8.53
N PRO A 329 -16.30 -4.32 8.22
CA PRO A 329 -17.65 -4.87 8.37
C PRO A 329 -18.15 -5.66 7.13
N ASN A 330 -17.49 -5.49 5.98
CA ASN A 330 -17.91 -6.05 4.68
C ASN A 330 -17.07 -7.28 4.31
N THR A 331 -17.70 -8.45 4.17
CA THR A 331 -17.06 -9.72 3.77
C THR A 331 -16.59 -9.75 2.31
N ASP A 332 -17.18 -8.91 1.45
CA ASP A 332 -16.88 -8.86 0.02
C ASP A 332 -15.78 -7.83 -0.29
N ALA A 333 -15.34 -7.07 0.71
CA ALA A 333 -14.37 -5.99 0.56
C ALA A 333 -13.15 -6.42 -0.27
N GLY A 334 -12.95 -5.74 -1.41
CA GLY A 334 -11.83 -5.97 -2.31
C GLY A 334 -12.14 -6.81 -3.54
N GLU A 335 -13.34 -7.40 -3.66
CA GLU A 335 -13.71 -8.23 -4.82
C GLU A 335 -13.64 -7.43 -6.13
N SER A 336 -14.19 -6.21 -6.13
CA SER A 336 -14.11 -5.28 -7.26
C SER A 336 -12.68 -4.91 -7.64
N ALA A 337 -11.81 -4.70 -6.65
CA ALA A 337 -10.40 -4.42 -6.89
C ALA A 337 -9.67 -5.62 -7.51
N ILE A 338 -9.90 -6.83 -6.99
CA ILE A 338 -9.37 -8.09 -7.54
C ILE A 338 -9.85 -8.28 -8.97
N ARG A 339 -11.16 -8.12 -9.23
CA ARG A 339 -11.76 -8.27 -10.55
C ARG A 339 -11.12 -7.30 -11.57
N ARG A 340 -11.12 -6.00 -11.28
CA ARG A 340 -10.60 -4.97 -12.18
C ARG A 340 -9.12 -5.12 -12.46
N THR A 341 -8.33 -5.49 -11.45
CA THR A 341 -6.91 -5.78 -11.61
C THR A 341 -6.68 -7.04 -12.44
N GLY A 342 -7.48 -8.10 -12.21
CA GLY A 342 -7.45 -9.33 -12.99
C GLY A 342 -7.77 -9.12 -14.46
N GLU A 343 -8.83 -8.34 -14.76
CA GLU A 343 -9.21 -7.93 -16.11
C GLU A 343 -8.08 -7.11 -16.78
N ARG A 344 -7.60 -6.05 -16.10
CA ARG A 344 -6.57 -5.14 -16.63
C ARG A 344 -5.27 -5.86 -16.99
N ASN A 345 -4.83 -6.79 -16.16
CA ASN A 345 -3.55 -7.49 -16.32
C ASN A 345 -3.69 -8.90 -16.91
N SER A 346 -4.90 -9.34 -17.26
CA SER A 346 -5.19 -10.71 -17.70
C SER A 346 -4.73 -11.80 -16.71
N TRP A 347 -4.83 -11.53 -15.41
CA TRP A 347 -4.48 -12.49 -14.35
C TRP A 347 -5.65 -13.44 -14.10
N SER A 348 -5.61 -14.61 -14.76
CA SER A 348 -6.71 -15.58 -14.74
C SER A 348 -7.06 -16.14 -13.35
N ASP A 349 -6.13 -16.11 -12.40
CA ASP A 349 -6.36 -16.50 -11.01
C ASP A 349 -7.14 -15.46 -10.22
N PHE A 350 -6.96 -14.17 -10.52
CA PHE A 350 -7.81 -13.09 -10.00
C PHE A 350 -9.23 -13.23 -10.52
N THR A 351 -9.41 -13.53 -11.81
CA THR A 351 -10.73 -13.82 -12.40
C THR A 351 -11.41 -14.99 -11.69
N TRP A 352 -10.66 -16.03 -11.31
CA TRP A 352 -11.21 -17.16 -10.56
C TRP A 352 -11.72 -16.79 -9.18
N VAL A 353 -10.98 -15.98 -8.43
CA VAL A 353 -11.44 -15.47 -7.13
C VAL A 353 -12.64 -14.53 -7.29
N ALA A 354 -12.56 -13.56 -8.20
CA ALA A 354 -13.61 -12.58 -8.42
C ALA A 354 -14.91 -13.16 -8.97
N SER A 355 -14.86 -14.27 -9.70
CA SER A 355 -16.03 -14.94 -10.26
C SER A 355 -16.66 -15.98 -9.32
N GLY A 356 -16.18 -16.09 -8.08
CA GLY A 356 -16.65 -17.12 -7.16
C GLY A 356 -16.34 -18.54 -7.66
N ARG A 357 -15.16 -18.74 -8.26
CA ARG A 357 -14.64 -20.03 -8.79
C ARG A 357 -15.26 -20.49 -10.12
N THR A 358 -16.01 -19.63 -10.82
CA THR A 358 -16.75 -20.03 -12.03
C THR A 358 -15.96 -19.82 -13.33
N GLU A 359 -15.01 -18.89 -13.35
CA GLU A 359 -14.18 -18.56 -14.51
C GLU A 359 -12.68 -18.54 -14.14
N GLY A 360 -11.77 -18.43 -15.10
CA GLY A 360 -10.33 -18.32 -14.82
C GLY A 360 -9.65 -19.63 -14.38
N THR A 361 -8.50 -19.52 -13.69
CA THR A 361 -7.71 -20.67 -13.22
C THR A 361 -7.54 -20.68 -11.70
N VAL A 362 -7.49 -21.86 -11.10
CA VAL A 362 -7.25 -21.98 -9.65
C VAL A 362 -5.91 -21.32 -9.31
N PRO A 363 -5.86 -20.41 -8.33
CA PRO A 363 -4.63 -19.77 -7.91
C PRO A 363 -3.51 -20.76 -7.55
N THR A 364 -2.29 -20.45 -8.00
CA THR A 364 -1.08 -21.19 -7.63
C THR A 364 -0.35 -20.57 -6.45
N LEU A 365 -0.78 -19.39 -5.97
CA LEU A 365 -0.20 -18.72 -4.81
C LEU A 365 -0.38 -19.59 -3.56
N SER A 366 0.71 -20.12 -3.01
CA SER A 366 0.68 -20.87 -1.75
C SER A 366 0.62 -19.92 -0.54
N SER A 367 1.01 -20.38 0.64
CA SER A 367 1.25 -19.52 1.80
C SER A 367 2.20 -18.38 1.44
N THR A 368 1.96 -17.18 1.98
CA THR A 368 2.73 -15.96 1.66
C THR A 368 2.86 -15.02 2.85
N VAL A 369 3.80 -14.08 2.79
CA VAL A 369 4.07 -13.08 3.83
C VAL A 369 4.20 -11.68 3.23
N PHE A 370 3.58 -10.72 3.92
CA PHE A 370 3.76 -9.29 3.77
C PHE A 370 4.48 -8.81 5.04
N PRO A 371 5.82 -8.68 5.02
CA PRO A 371 6.63 -8.74 6.25
C PRO A 371 6.41 -7.62 7.27
N ILE A 372 5.84 -6.50 6.83
CA ILE A 372 5.51 -5.34 7.66
C ILE A 372 4.03 -5.41 8.09
N SER A 373 3.25 -6.37 7.56
CA SER A 373 1.79 -6.38 7.66
C SER A 373 1.22 -7.68 8.24
N TYR A 374 1.31 -8.79 7.52
CA TYR A 374 0.65 -10.05 7.90
C TYR A 374 1.25 -11.25 7.16
N ALA A 375 0.90 -12.45 7.60
CA ALA A 375 1.22 -13.70 6.90
C ALA A 375 -0.03 -14.56 6.72
N VAL A 376 -0.04 -15.36 5.66
CA VAL A 376 -1.12 -16.30 5.36
C VAL A 376 -0.51 -17.68 5.18
N GLN A 377 -0.97 -18.61 6.00
CA GLN A 377 -0.66 -20.05 5.89
C GLN A 377 -1.88 -20.76 5.32
N ARG A 378 -1.70 -21.54 4.25
CA ARG A 378 -2.79 -22.24 3.58
C ARG A 378 -2.38 -23.60 3.02
N SER A 379 -3.31 -24.55 3.03
CA SER A 379 -3.12 -25.86 2.38
C SER A 379 -3.47 -25.84 0.89
N GLY A 380 -4.21 -24.83 0.42
CA GLY A 380 -4.69 -24.73 -0.96
C GLY A 380 -5.74 -23.62 -1.11
N TRP A 381 -6.51 -23.70 -2.20
CA TRP A 381 -7.62 -22.78 -2.52
C TRP A 381 -8.98 -23.48 -2.63
N ASP A 382 -9.02 -24.79 -2.43
CA ASP A 382 -10.27 -25.55 -2.36
C ASP A 382 -11.18 -25.03 -1.25
N ALA A 383 -12.49 -25.24 -1.37
CA ALA A 383 -13.46 -24.70 -0.41
C ALA A 383 -13.24 -25.28 0.99
N ASP A 384 -12.67 -26.48 1.07
CA ASP A 384 -12.33 -27.16 2.32
C ASP A 384 -10.88 -26.95 2.77
N ALA A 385 -10.11 -26.09 2.08
CA ALA A 385 -8.73 -25.80 2.42
C ALA A 385 -8.60 -25.25 3.85
N GLN A 386 -7.46 -25.56 4.48
CA GLN A 386 -7.06 -25.06 5.78
C GLN A 386 -6.33 -23.73 5.61
N TYR A 387 -6.71 -22.73 6.39
CA TYR A 387 -6.23 -21.35 6.26
C TYR A 387 -6.02 -20.72 7.64
N MET A 388 -4.90 -20.00 7.81
CA MET A 388 -4.66 -19.10 8.94
C MET A 388 -4.04 -17.79 8.47
N LEU A 389 -4.67 -16.67 8.83
CA LEU A 389 -4.11 -15.33 8.76
C LEU A 389 -3.45 -14.97 10.08
N ILE A 390 -2.28 -14.36 10.03
CA ILE A 390 -1.54 -13.85 11.18
C ILE A 390 -1.37 -12.33 10.98
N ASN A 391 -2.03 -11.53 11.81
CA ASN A 391 -2.01 -10.06 11.74
C ASN A 391 -0.83 -9.51 12.57
N ASN A 392 0.09 -8.75 11.97
CA ASN A 392 1.19 -8.12 12.72
C ASN A 392 1.61 -6.79 12.08
N GLN A 393 0.64 -5.89 11.93
CA GLN A 393 0.82 -4.68 11.12
C GLN A 393 1.67 -3.63 11.83
N ASN A 394 2.90 -3.47 11.37
CA ASN A 394 3.80 -2.40 11.80
C ASN A 394 3.42 -1.07 11.15
N SER A 395 2.46 -0.39 11.76
CA SER A 395 2.00 0.93 11.32
C SER A 395 2.21 1.97 12.42
N SER A 396 2.79 3.11 12.04
CA SER A 396 2.77 4.33 12.85
C SER A 396 1.43 5.08 12.76
N TYR A 397 0.41 4.47 12.13
CA TYR A 397 -0.96 4.94 12.20
C TYR A 397 -1.52 4.69 13.61
N THR A 398 -1.95 5.76 14.26
CA THR A 398 -2.45 5.75 15.64
C THR A 398 -3.92 6.19 15.73
N ALA A 399 -4.62 6.33 14.61
CA ALA A 399 -6.00 6.81 14.55
C ALA A 399 -7.03 5.65 14.57
N SER A 400 -8.32 5.99 14.38
CA SER A 400 -9.50 5.22 14.84
C SER A 400 -9.73 3.83 14.26
N HIS A 401 -9.11 3.48 13.14
CA HIS A 401 -9.36 2.20 12.44
C HIS A 401 -8.41 1.07 12.87
N ARG A 402 -7.46 1.39 13.74
CA ARG A 402 -6.54 0.43 14.31
C ARG A 402 -7.18 -0.20 15.56
N HIS A 403 -7.05 -1.52 15.67
CA HIS A 403 -7.36 -2.27 16.88
C HIS A 403 -6.06 -2.66 17.64
N PRO A 404 -6.13 -3.01 18.93
CA PRO A 404 -5.00 -3.53 19.71
C PRO A 404 -4.80 -5.05 19.49
N ASP A 405 -4.59 -5.44 18.23
CA ASP A 405 -4.72 -6.82 17.74
C ASP A 405 -3.41 -7.41 17.17
N ASP A 406 -2.26 -6.98 17.68
CA ASP A 406 -0.98 -7.49 17.21
C ASP A 406 -0.85 -8.99 17.45
N LEU A 407 -0.32 -9.69 16.46
CA LEU A 407 -0.16 -11.14 16.42
C LEU A 407 -1.48 -11.91 16.48
N SER A 408 -2.64 -11.25 16.31
CA SER A 408 -3.96 -11.89 16.25
C SER A 408 -4.06 -12.89 15.09
N LEU A 409 -4.87 -13.93 15.29
CA LEU A 409 -5.07 -15.05 14.37
C LEU A 409 -6.51 -15.11 13.86
N VAL A 410 -6.69 -15.42 12.58
CA VAL A 410 -8.01 -15.74 11.98
C VAL A 410 -7.88 -17.04 11.20
N MET A 411 -8.76 -18.02 11.47
CA MET A 411 -8.72 -19.35 10.86
C MET A 411 -10.03 -19.66 10.14
N ALA A 412 -9.90 -20.26 8.96
CA ALA A 412 -10.98 -20.96 8.26
C ALA A 412 -10.50 -22.35 7.84
N ALA A 413 -11.39 -23.33 7.90
CA ALA A 413 -11.15 -24.66 7.36
C ALA A 413 -12.47 -25.35 7.02
N TYR A 414 -12.44 -26.28 6.07
CA TYR A 414 -13.58 -27.14 5.76
C TYR A 414 -14.88 -26.36 5.43
N GLY A 415 -14.75 -25.26 4.69
CA GLY A 415 -15.89 -24.48 4.17
C GLY A 415 -16.42 -23.37 5.06
N ARG A 416 -15.85 -23.12 6.26
CA ARG A 416 -16.29 -22.02 7.13
C ARG A 416 -15.16 -21.40 7.97
N PRO A 417 -15.35 -20.17 8.46
CA PRO A 417 -14.56 -19.61 9.55
C PRO A 417 -14.69 -20.47 10.82
N LEU A 418 -13.57 -20.65 11.55
CA LEU A 418 -13.49 -21.41 12.81
C LEU A 418 -12.94 -20.58 13.97
N ILE A 419 -11.98 -19.69 13.69
CA ILE A 419 -11.47 -18.69 14.65
C ILE A 419 -11.59 -17.34 13.96
N VAL A 420 -12.32 -16.40 14.55
CA VAL A 420 -12.71 -15.14 13.90
C VAL A 420 -12.17 -13.94 14.67
N ASP A 421 -11.92 -12.86 13.94
CA ASP A 421 -11.75 -11.55 14.56
C ASP A 421 -13.15 -10.94 14.79
N PRO A 422 -13.36 -10.15 15.86
CA PRO A 422 -14.63 -9.47 16.08
C PRO A 422 -14.97 -8.49 14.93
N GLY A 423 -13.96 -7.91 14.28
CA GLY A 423 -14.12 -6.83 13.31
C GLY A 423 -14.76 -5.60 13.94
N ALA A 424 -15.66 -4.94 13.21
CA ALA A 424 -16.40 -3.79 13.72
C ALA A 424 -17.90 -3.92 13.46
N ALA A 425 -18.72 -3.50 14.42
CA ALA A 425 -20.16 -3.36 14.23
C ALA A 425 -20.50 -2.01 13.57
N ASP A 426 -20.31 -0.89 14.28
CA ASP A 426 -20.38 0.47 13.73
C ASP A 426 -19.42 1.46 14.43
N TYR A 427 -19.61 2.76 14.20
CA TYR A 427 -18.75 3.84 14.73
C TYR A 427 -19.33 4.57 15.95
N SER A 428 -20.50 4.16 16.45
CA SER A 428 -21.08 4.74 17.65
C SER A 428 -20.28 4.37 18.90
N ALA A 429 -20.16 5.29 19.85
CA ALA A 429 -19.46 5.08 21.12
C ALA A 429 -20.32 4.26 22.09
N THR A 430 -20.52 2.98 21.78
CA THR A 430 -21.23 2.01 22.64
C THR A 430 -20.24 1.06 23.31
N PRO A 431 -20.56 0.50 24.49
CA PRO A 431 -19.69 -0.48 25.15
C PRO A 431 -19.30 -1.65 24.24
N THR A 432 -20.23 -2.11 23.39
CA THR A 432 -19.98 -3.18 22.41
C THR A 432 -18.94 -2.76 21.37
N ASN A 433 -19.11 -1.60 20.73
CA ASN A 433 -18.14 -1.13 19.73
C ASN A 433 -16.78 -0.82 20.35
N ASP A 434 -16.76 -0.25 21.56
CA ASP A 434 -15.51 0.05 22.25
C ASP A 434 -14.77 -1.23 22.65
N TRP A 435 -15.48 -2.28 23.09
CA TRP A 435 -14.88 -3.59 23.35
C TRP A 435 -14.28 -4.18 22.06
N MET A 436 -15.05 -4.28 20.98
CA MET A 436 -14.58 -4.86 19.72
C MET A 436 -13.36 -4.14 19.12
N ARG A 437 -13.23 -2.81 19.34
CA ARG A 437 -12.25 -1.98 18.62
C ARG A 437 -11.09 -1.49 19.46
N ARG A 438 -11.21 -1.51 20.80
CA ARG A 438 -10.26 -0.83 21.71
C ARG A 438 -9.67 -1.73 22.77
N THR A 439 -10.04 -3.01 22.88
CA THR A 439 -9.48 -3.95 23.87
C THR A 439 -8.70 -5.06 23.20
N THR A 440 -7.60 -5.50 23.80
CA THR A 440 -6.91 -6.73 23.34
C THR A 440 -7.77 -7.96 23.61
N GLU A 441 -8.55 -7.93 24.70
CA GLU A 441 -9.52 -8.96 25.09
C GLU A 441 -10.37 -9.47 23.93
N ALA A 442 -10.74 -8.61 22.98
CA ALA A 442 -11.59 -8.98 21.85
C ALA A 442 -10.86 -9.75 20.73
N HIS A 443 -9.53 -9.92 20.77
CA HIS A 443 -8.75 -10.48 19.66
C HIS A 443 -7.99 -11.76 20.05
N ASN A 444 -7.56 -12.53 19.04
CA ASN A 444 -6.95 -13.85 19.22
C ASN A 444 -5.43 -13.76 19.51
N THR A 445 -5.05 -13.08 20.58
CA THR A 445 -3.65 -12.78 20.96
C THR A 445 -3.44 -12.84 22.48
N ILE A 446 -2.28 -12.35 22.96
CA ILE A 446 -1.97 -12.25 24.39
C ILE A 446 -2.41 -10.89 24.96
N GLU A 447 -3.17 -10.92 26.05
CA GLU A 447 -3.41 -9.80 26.95
C GLU A 447 -2.51 -9.90 28.19
N VAL A 448 -1.99 -8.76 28.65
CA VAL A 448 -1.15 -8.66 29.86
C VAL A 448 -1.79 -7.66 30.81
N ASP A 449 -1.98 -8.05 32.07
CA ASP A 449 -2.51 -7.22 33.17
C ASP A 449 -3.84 -6.51 32.85
N GLY A 450 -4.67 -7.12 31.99
CA GLY A 450 -5.95 -6.56 31.55
C GLY A 450 -5.83 -5.26 30.74
N GLN A 451 -4.67 -5.01 30.13
CA GLN A 451 -4.42 -3.77 29.38
C GLN A 451 -4.50 -3.96 27.86
N PRO A 452 -5.07 -2.99 27.12
CA PRO A 452 -5.01 -3.00 25.67
C PRO A 452 -3.59 -2.72 25.16
N GLN A 453 -3.21 -3.33 24.03
CA GLN A 453 -1.95 -3.02 23.35
C GLN A 453 -1.94 -1.54 22.88
N PRO A 454 -0.96 -0.72 23.30
CA PRO A 454 -0.86 0.68 22.91
C PRO A 454 -0.41 0.86 21.46
N ALA A 455 -0.75 2.02 20.89
CA ALA A 455 -0.38 2.38 19.53
C ALA A 455 1.09 2.83 19.38
N GLY A 456 1.65 2.63 18.19
CA GLY A 456 2.96 3.19 17.82
C GLY A 456 4.20 2.46 18.34
N LEU A 457 4.05 1.30 19.01
CA LEU A 457 5.21 0.50 19.45
C LEU A 457 5.75 -0.43 18.35
N PRO A 458 7.06 -0.77 18.35
CA PRO A 458 7.68 -1.57 17.29
C PRO A 458 7.14 -3.00 17.18
N ARG A 459 7.10 -3.51 15.94
CA ARG A 459 6.71 -4.89 15.58
C ARG A 459 7.63 -5.42 14.48
N SER A 460 7.97 -6.70 14.55
CA SER A 460 8.83 -7.33 13.55
C SER A 460 8.37 -8.73 13.18
N THR A 461 8.63 -9.09 11.93
CA THR A 461 8.66 -10.48 11.45
C THR A 461 10.13 -10.89 11.39
N SER A 462 10.48 -12.02 12.03
CA SER A 462 11.87 -12.49 12.12
C SER A 462 12.11 -13.78 11.32
N LEU A 463 11.06 -14.56 11.03
CA LEU A 463 11.16 -15.79 10.26
C LEU A 463 9.90 -16.00 9.42
N TRP A 464 10.10 -16.38 8.17
CA TRP A 464 9.06 -16.91 7.28
C TRP A 464 9.59 -18.10 6.48
N ARG A 465 8.86 -19.21 6.47
CA ARG A 465 9.13 -20.41 5.66
C ARG A 465 7.83 -21.02 5.17
N SER A 466 7.84 -21.56 3.95
CA SER A 466 6.71 -22.27 3.36
C SER A 466 7.22 -23.30 2.34
N ASN A 467 6.73 -24.54 2.45
CA ASN A 467 6.89 -25.59 1.44
C ASN A 467 5.61 -26.43 1.37
N ALA A 468 5.57 -27.59 0.71
CA ALA A 468 4.32 -28.36 0.62
C ALA A 468 3.88 -29.02 1.95
N GLY A 469 4.79 -29.31 2.88
CA GLY A 469 4.52 -30.04 4.12
C GLY A 469 4.53 -29.20 5.39
N LEU A 470 5.06 -27.96 5.38
CA LEU A 470 5.03 -27.06 6.53
C LEU A 470 5.02 -25.57 6.14
N ASP A 471 4.53 -24.74 7.07
CA ASP A 471 4.79 -23.31 7.12
C ASP A 471 5.29 -22.89 8.50
N ILE A 472 6.09 -21.82 8.55
CA ILE A 472 6.53 -21.20 9.80
C ILE A 472 6.45 -19.69 9.66
N TYR A 473 5.83 -19.06 10.65
CA TYR A 473 5.91 -17.63 10.88
C TYR A 473 6.46 -17.39 12.30
N ARG A 474 7.37 -16.42 12.45
CA ARG A 474 7.74 -15.85 13.76
C ARG A 474 7.61 -14.34 13.73
N GLY A 475 6.78 -13.82 14.63
CA GLY A 475 6.55 -12.39 14.82
C GLY A 475 6.77 -11.97 16.25
N LYS A 476 7.14 -10.71 16.45
CA LYS A 476 7.34 -10.12 17.78
C LYS A 476 6.67 -8.75 17.87
N THR A 477 6.00 -8.48 18.99
CA THR A 477 5.51 -7.15 19.35
C THR A 477 6.11 -6.69 20.67
N GLN A 478 6.26 -5.38 20.80
CA GLN A 478 6.71 -4.68 22.01
C GLN A 478 5.55 -3.93 22.67
N ALA A 479 4.31 -4.36 22.44
CA ALA A 479 3.12 -3.68 22.94
C ALA A 479 3.11 -3.49 24.46
N TYR A 480 3.63 -4.45 25.23
CA TYR A 480 3.57 -4.45 26.70
C TYR A 480 4.92 -4.14 27.37
N ARG A 481 5.75 -3.28 26.77
CA ARG A 481 7.10 -2.97 27.30
C ARG A 481 7.08 -2.74 28.83
N PRO A 482 8.01 -3.35 29.59
CA PRO A 482 9.20 -4.06 29.09
C PRO A 482 8.95 -5.50 28.61
N ILE A 483 7.74 -6.04 28.73
CA ILE A 483 7.38 -7.36 28.21
C ILE A 483 7.30 -7.31 26.68
N ALA A 484 7.97 -8.26 26.04
CA ALA A 484 7.90 -8.52 24.63
C ALA A 484 7.20 -9.85 24.39
N HIS A 485 6.27 -9.84 23.44
CA HIS A 485 5.51 -11.01 23.03
C HIS A 485 6.05 -11.53 21.68
N ASP A 486 6.63 -12.73 21.70
CA ASP A 486 7.17 -13.46 20.54
C ASP A 486 6.28 -14.67 20.25
N ARG A 487 5.64 -14.69 19.07
CA ARG A 487 4.74 -15.76 18.64
C ARG A 487 5.34 -16.51 17.46
N VAL A 488 5.43 -17.84 17.58
CA VAL A 488 5.69 -18.74 16.46
C VAL A 488 4.40 -19.45 16.08
N VAL A 489 4.08 -19.45 14.79
CA VAL A 489 2.94 -20.19 14.22
C VAL A 489 3.49 -21.21 13.22
N TYR A 490 3.49 -22.47 13.62
CA TYR A 490 4.01 -23.59 12.83
C TYR A 490 2.84 -24.42 12.28
N PHE A 491 2.68 -24.48 10.97
CA PHE A 491 1.65 -25.28 10.32
C PHE A 491 2.23 -26.61 9.84
N VAL A 492 1.71 -27.74 10.32
CA VAL A 492 2.00 -29.07 9.75
C VAL A 492 0.95 -29.35 8.66
N LYS A 493 1.37 -29.40 7.39
CA LYS A 493 0.45 -29.37 6.23
C LYS A 493 0.13 -30.74 5.62
N PRO A 494 -1.14 -30.93 5.21
CA PRO A 494 -2.32 -30.44 5.92
C PRO A 494 -2.37 -31.07 7.32
N GLY A 495 -3.13 -30.47 8.23
CA GLY A 495 -3.26 -31.00 9.58
C GLY A 495 -3.65 -29.93 10.57
N PHE A 496 -2.67 -29.47 11.33
CA PHE A 496 -2.84 -28.67 12.53
C PHE A 496 -1.73 -27.63 12.66
N TRP A 497 -1.95 -26.66 13.54
CA TRP A 497 -0.96 -25.65 13.88
C TRP A 497 -0.44 -25.85 15.30
N VAL A 498 0.80 -25.42 15.52
CA VAL A 498 1.34 -25.15 16.85
C VAL A 498 1.52 -23.63 16.96
N VAL A 499 0.79 -23.01 17.89
CA VAL A 499 0.94 -21.61 18.26
C VAL A 499 1.75 -21.55 19.55
N SER A 500 2.95 -21.00 19.49
CA SER A 500 3.91 -20.98 20.59
C SER A 500 4.19 -19.53 20.99
N ASP A 501 3.65 -19.12 22.13
CA ASP A 501 3.75 -17.76 22.68
C ASP A 501 4.83 -17.68 23.76
N ASP A 502 5.79 -16.79 23.59
CA ASP A 502 6.87 -16.51 24.56
C ASP A 502 6.84 -15.05 25.01
N LEU A 503 6.87 -14.84 26.32
CA LEU A 503 6.73 -13.55 26.99
C LEU A 503 7.99 -13.31 27.83
N THR A 504 8.77 -12.30 27.44
CA THR A 504 10.10 -12.03 28.04
C THR A 504 10.34 -10.54 28.23
N GLY A 505 11.25 -10.16 29.12
CA GLY A 505 11.74 -8.77 29.25
C GLY A 505 11.44 -8.11 30.59
N ASP A 506 10.52 -8.66 31.38
CA ASP A 506 10.32 -8.30 32.78
C ASP A 506 10.59 -9.49 33.72
N THR A 507 10.92 -9.18 34.97
CA THR A 507 11.09 -10.14 36.08
C THR A 507 9.96 -10.04 37.12
N GLY A 508 9.09 -9.02 36.99
CA GLY A 508 7.90 -8.84 37.82
C GLY A 508 6.88 -9.97 37.67
N ALA A 509 5.90 -9.99 38.57
CA ALA A 509 4.72 -10.84 38.47
C ALA A 509 3.69 -10.17 37.56
N HIS A 510 3.13 -10.94 36.62
CA HIS A 510 2.11 -10.48 35.69
C HIS A 510 1.05 -11.54 35.47
N ASP A 511 -0.14 -11.08 35.10
CA ASP A 511 -1.25 -11.92 34.66
C ASP A 511 -1.32 -11.92 33.14
N TYR A 512 -1.41 -13.11 32.56
CA TYR A 512 -1.43 -13.33 31.12
C TYR A 512 -2.70 -14.06 30.70
N ARG A 513 -3.24 -13.67 29.54
CA ARG A 513 -4.36 -14.37 28.91
C ARG A 513 -4.07 -14.63 27.45
N GLN A 514 -4.21 -15.89 27.02
CA GLN A 514 -4.27 -16.24 25.61
C GLN A 514 -5.74 -16.37 25.18
N LEU A 515 -6.18 -15.49 24.29
CA LEU A 515 -7.58 -15.30 23.94
C LEU A 515 -7.94 -15.98 22.60
N TRP A 516 -9.15 -16.51 22.51
CA TRP A 516 -9.68 -17.23 21.34
C TRP A 516 -11.19 -16.98 21.14
N HIS A 517 -11.56 -16.56 19.93
CA HIS A 517 -12.91 -16.17 19.54
C HIS A 517 -13.43 -17.01 18.38
N PHE A 518 -14.72 -17.34 18.42
CA PHE A 518 -15.36 -18.30 17.53
C PHE A 518 -16.61 -17.69 16.89
N PRO A 519 -17.11 -18.23 15.77
CA PRO A 519 -18.24 -17.64 15.03
C PRO A 519 -19.62 -17.91 15.68
N GLY A 520 -19.71 -17.89 17.02
CA GLY A 520 -20.92 -18.13 17.80
C GLY A 520 -21.19 -19.60 18.17
N ASP A 521 -20.27 -20.52 17.84
CA ASP A 521 -20.36 -21.91 18.28
C ASP A 521 -20.09 -22.03 19.80
N PRO A 522 -20.84 -22.86 20.55
CA PRO A 522 -20.58 -23.07 21.97
C PRO A 522 -19.20 -23.66 22.24
N VAL A 523 -18.59 -23.24 23.36
CA VAL A 523 -17.28 -23.73 23.79
C VAL A 523 -17.43 -24.71 24.94
N THR A 524 -16.85 -25.90 24.78
CA THR A 524 -16.76 -26.91 25.85
C THR A 524 -15.30 -27.13 26.22
N VAL A 525 -15.00 -27.26 27.52
CA VAL A 525 -13.62 -27.47 28.00
C VAL A 525 -13.59 -28.66 28.96
N ASP A 526 -12.64 -29.57 28.76
CA ASP A 526 -12.36 -30.62 29.73
C ASP A 526 -11.59 -30.03 30.93
N PRO A 527 -12.17 -30.05 32.15
CA PRO A 527 -11.56 -29.42 33.32
C PRO A 527 -10.27 -30.09 33.79
N ASN A 528 -9.94 -31.30 33.32
CA ASN A 528 -8.72 -32.00 33.71
C ASN A 528 -7.55 -31.75 32.75
N THR A 529 -7.86 -31.48 31.48
CA THR A 529 -6.86 -31.34 30.42
C THR A 529 -6.78 -29.92 29.87
N ASN A 530 -7.74 -29.06 30.22
CA ASN A 530 -7.98 -27.75 29.63
C ASN A 530 -8.22 -27.79 28.10
N ILE A 531 -8.49 -28.96 27.51
CA ILE A 531 -8.74 -29.07 26.06
C ILE A 531 -10.11 -28.45 25.75
N ALA A 532 -10.11 -27.41 24.93
CA ALA A 532 -11.33 -26.79 24.44
C ALA A 532 -11.78 -27.40 23.10
N THR A 533 -13.07 -27.68 22.97
CA THR A 533 -13.71 -28.18 21.75
C THR A 533 -14.87 -27.24 21.36
N VAL A 534 -14.86 -26.79 20.11
CA VAL A 534 -15.82 -25.81 19.56
C VAL A 534 -16.38 -26.32 18.23
N GLY A 535 -17.70 -26.25 18.04
CA GLY A 535 -18.40 -26.83 16.86
C GLY A 535 -18.64 -28.34 17.01
N PHE A 536 -18.42 -29.14 15.96
CA PHE A 536 -18.56 -30.62 15.99
C PHE A 536 -19.93 -31.15 16.51
N ASP A 537 -20.01 -32.44 16.82
CA ASP A 537 -21.17 -33.10 17.47
C ASP A 537 -21.38 -32.67 18.95
N THR A 538 -20.96 -31.47 19.36
CA THR A 538 -20.91 -31.10 20.79
C THR A 538 -22.23 -30.56 21.36
N VAL A 539 -23.16 -30.13 20.50
CA VAL A 539 -24.43 -29.53 20.93
C VAL A 539 -25.58 -30.53 20.74
N PRO A 540 -26.19 -31.06 21.82
CA PRO A 540 -27.36 -31.93 21.71
C PRO A 540 -28.51 -31.23 20.96
N GLY A 541 -28.90 -31.78 19.80
CA GLY A 541 -29.99 -31.27 18.96
C GLY A 541 -29.56 -30.33 17.82
N ALA A 542 -28.28 -29.94 17.73
CA ALA A 542 -27.76 -29.20 16.58
C ALA A 542 -27.22 -30.14 15.50
N ALA A 543 -27.19 -29.67 14.25
CA ALA A 543 -26.51 -30.38 13.18
C ALA A 543 -24.99 -30.26 13.37
N PRO A 544 -24.22 -31.34 13.19
CA PRO A 544 -22.77 -31.29 13.22
C PRO A 544 -22.18 -30.31 12.21
N VAL A 545 -21.19 -29.53 12.65
CA VAL A 545 -20.45 -28.57 11.82
C VAL A 545 -18.94 -28.80 11.93
N ALA A 546 -18.18 -28.35 10.95
CA ALA A 546 -16.72 -28.28 11.09
C ALA A 546 -16.36 -27.44 12.33
N GLY A 547 -15.33 -27.86 13.03
CA GLY A 547 -14.97 -27.32 14.34
C GLY A 547 -13.46 -27.26 14.56
N VAL A 548 -13.07 -26.82 15.75
CA VAL A 548 -11.67 -26.72 16.17
C VAL A 548 -11.49 -27.22 17.60
N GLN A 549 -10.38 -27.92 17.83
CA GLN A 549 -9.87 -28.20 19.17
C GLN A 549 -8.63 -27.35 19.47
N LEU A 550 -8.56 -26.84 20.69
CA LEU A 550 -7.41 -26.14 21.23
C LEU A 550 -6.83 -26.98 22.36
N VAL A 551 -5.60 -27.45 22.20
CA VAL A 551 -4.92 -28.32 23.16
C VAL A 551 -3.74 -27.54 23.76
N PRO A 552 -3.90 -26.96 24.96
CA PRO A 552 -2.85 -26.18 25.60
C PRO A 552 -1.75 -27.09 26.17
N VAL A 553 -0.50 -26.65 26.07
CA VAL A 553 0.69 -27.31 26.64
C VAL A 553 1.46 -26.25 27.44
N ALA A 554 1.16 -26.19 28.74
CA ALA A 554 1.77 -25.26 29.67
C ALA A 554 3.20 -25.66 30.06
N GLN A 555 3.96 -24.71 30.59
CA GLN A 555 5.25 -25.00 31.21
C GLN A 555 5.08 -25.79 32.52
N PRO A 556 6.06 -26.63 32.91
CA PRO A 556 6.06 -27.24 34.23
C PRO A 556 5.92 -26.19 35.33
N GLY A 557 4.90 -26.35 36.19
CA GLY A 557 4.64 -25.44 37.31
C GLY A 557 3.83 -24.18 36.97
N ALA A 558 3.46 -23.95 35.72
CA ALA A 558 2.48 -22.92 35.38
C ALA A 558 1.07 -23.38 35.74
N ASP A 559 0.36 -22.59 36.55
CA ASP A 559 -1.05 -22.84 36.89
C ASP A 559 -1.93 -22.28 35.77
N LEU A 560 -2.02 -23.03 34.67
CA LEU A 560 -2.84 -22.66 33.51
C LEU A 560 -4.30 -23.07 33.76
N THR A 561 -5.19 -22.08 33.74
CA THR A 561 -6.63 -22.28 33.85
C THR A 561 -7.34 -21.89 32.56
N SER A 562 -8.49 -22.50 32.29
CA SER A 562 -9.31 -22.18 31.13
C SER A 562 -10.61 -21.52 31.58
N SER A 563 -11.00 -20.44 30.90
CA SER A 563 -12.22 -19.68 31.20
C SER A 563 -13.07 -19.52 29.95
N VAL A 564 -14.33 -19.96 30.02
CA VAL A 564 -15.32 -19.70 28.95
C VAL A 564 -16.17 -18.50 29.35
N HIS A 565 -15.98 -17.40 28.63
CA HIS A 565 -16.71 -16.15 28.80
C HIS A 565 -17.96 -16.15 27.92
N LYS A 566 -19.05 -15.53 28.38
CA LYS A 566 -20.39 -15.60 27.75
C LYS A 566 -20.88 -14.29 27.15
N ASN A 567 -20.05 -13.26 27.21
CA ASN A 567 -20.36 -11.87 26.87
C ASN A 567 -19.56 -11.37 25.66
N GLY A 568 -19.01 -12.29 24.86
CA GLY A 568 -18.26 -11.93 23.65
C GLY A 568 -19.16 -11.33 22.57
N VAL A 569 -18.53 -10.65 21.62
CA VAL A 569 -19.18 -10.08 20.44
C VAL A 569 -18.35 -10.39 19.20
N VAL A 570 -18.98 -10.91 18.15
CA VAL A 570 -18.30 -11.22 16.90
C VAL A 570 -19.17 -10.82 15.71
N ARG A 571 -18.53 -10.48 14.59
CA ARG A 571 -19.21 -10.37 13.30
C ARG A 571 -19.02 -11.65 12.49
N VAL A 572 -20.12 -12.24 12.03
CA VAL A 572 -20.12 -13.43 11.16
C VAL A 572 -21.01 -13.13 9.97
N GLY A 573 -20.43 -13.11 8.76
CA GLY A 573 -21.10 -12.54 7.61
C GLY A 573 -21.48 -11.08 7.87
N GLU A 574 -22.72 -10.74 7.58
CA GLU A 574 -23.26 -9.39 7.82
C GLU A 574 -23.79 -9.17 9.25
N GLN A 575 -23.85 -10.23 10.08
CA GLN A 575 -24.49 -10.18 11.39
C GLN A 575 -23.49 -9.90 12.51
N VAL A 576 -23.88 -9.05 13.45
CA VAL A 576 -23.17 -8.85 14.73
C VAL A 576 -23.86 -9.71 15.77
N LEU A 577 -23.17 -10.75 16.23
CA LEU A 577 -23.63 -11.66 17.28
C LEU A 577 -23.11 -11.17 18.63
N THR A 578 -23.99 -11.13 19.64
CA THR A 578 -23.65 -10.72 21.02
C THR A 578 -23.93 -11.87 21.98
N ASN A 579 -23.31 -11.83 23.16
CA ASN A 579 -23.38 -12.89 24.17
C ASN A 579 -22.91 -14.24 23.61
N VAL A 580 -21.87 -14.20 22.77
CA VAL A 580 -21.23 -15.40 22.24
C VAL A 580 -20.15 -15.88 23.20
N ASP A 581 -19.90 -17.19 23.15
CA ASP A 581 -18.80 -17.80 23.89
C ASP A 581 -17.44 -17.38 23.30
N TYR A 582 -16.51 -16.99 24.16
CA TYR A 582 -15.08 -16.93 23.84
C TYR A 582 -14.25 -17.55 24.95
N LEU A 583 -13.01 -17.94 24.66
CA LEU A 583 -12.14 -18.68 25.55
C LEU A 583 -10.90 -17.86 25.91
N SER A 584 -10.48 -17.91 27.18
CA SER A 584 -9.12 -17.59 27.59
C SER A 584 -8.42 -18.77 28.23
N TYR A 585 -7.12 -18.89 27.98
CA TYR A 585 -6.21 -19.61 28.86
C TYR A 585 -5.46 -18.59 29.71
N ASP A 586 -5.68 -18.64 31.02
CA ASP A 586 -5.21 -17.67 32.01
C ASP A 586 -4.09 -18.28 32.86
N TRP A 587 -2.99 -17.54 33.05
CA TRP A 587 -1.94 -17.91 34.01
C TRP A 587 -1.22 -16.69 34.57
N SER A 588 -0.60 -16.85 35.73
CA SER A 588 0.27 -15.84 36.34
C SER A 588 1.70 -16.37 36.41
N ALA A 589 2.68 -15.50 36.16
CA ALA A 589 4.08 -15.88 36.23
C ALA A 589 4.98 -14.71 36.65
N THR A 590 6.12 -15.04 37.26
CA THR A 590 7.24 -14.11 37.48
C THR A 590 8.36 -14.41 36.48
N GLY A 591 8.84 -13.40 35.76
CA GLY A 591 9.89 -13.61 34.75
C GLY A 591 9.40 -14.13 33.42
N ALA A 592 10.30 -14.74 32.66
CA ALA A 592 10.01 -15.30 31.34
C ALA A 592 8.96 -16.43 31.46
N THR A 593 7.97 -16.41 30.57
CA THR A 593 6.89 -17.39 30.55
C THR A 593 6.35 -17.58 29.13
N GLY A 594 5.37 -18.46 28.97
CA GLY A 594 4.79 -18.78 27.67
C GLY A 594 3.92 -20.02 27.69
N VAL A 595 3.14 -20.19 26.63
CA VAL A 595 2.24 -21.32 26.43
C VAL A 595 2.31 -21.77 24.99
N ASP A 596 2.29 -23.08 24.79
CA ASP A 596 2.10 -23.67 23.48
C ASP A 596 0.66 -24.15 23.33
N THR A 597 0.11 -24.07 22.12
CA THR A 597 -1.25 -24.51 21.84
C THR A 597 -1.28 -25.25 20.51
N VAL A 598 -1.71 -26.51 20.53
CA VAL A 598 -1.97 -27.27 19.31
C VAL A 598 -3.40 -26.97 18.85
N VAL A 599 -3.54 -26.39 17.67
CA VAL A 599 -4.82 -25.95 17.08
C VAL A 599 -5.20 -26.92 15.97
N VAL A 600 -6.26 -27.70 16.19
CA VAL A 600 -6.66 -28.82 15.33
C VAL A 600 -8.02 -28.56 14.70
N PRO A 601 -8.10 -28.15 13.43
CA PRO A 601 -9.38 -28.10 12.72
C PRO A 601 -9.87 -29.51 12.41
N GLY A 602 -11.19 -29.72 12.42
CA GLY A 602 -11.80 -30.97 12.00
C GLY A 602 -13.05 -30.77 11.15
N LYS A 603 -13.38 -31.77 10.34
CA LYS A 603 -14.62 -31.82 9.55
C LYS A 603 -15.82 -31.99 10.48
N ALA A 604 -17.02 -31.71 9.96
CA ALA A 604 -18.27 -31.98 10.68
C ALA A 604 -18.36 -33.44 11.12
N GLY A 605 -18.81 -33.65 12.36
CA GLY A 605 -18.87 -34.94 13.04
C GLY A 605 -18.24 -34.88 14.43
N ALA A 606 -17.84 -36.04 14.94
CA ALA A 606 -17.13 -36.15 16.21
C ALA A 606 -15.79 -35.39 16.18
N ALA A 607 -15.50 -34.67 17.26
CA ALA A 607 -14.21 -34.01 17.44
C ALA A 607 -13.08 -35.05 17.39
N PRO A 608 -11.94 -34.75 16.75
CA PRO A 608 -10.80 -35.65 16.76
C PRO A 608 -10.32 -35.89 18.19
N SER A 609 -9.79 -37.08 18.48
CA SER A 609 -9.15 -37.34 19.77
C SER A 609 -7.69 -36.90 19.68
N VAL A 610 -7.39 -35.68 20.17
CA VAL A 610 -6.02 -35.15 20.22
C VAL A 610 -5.66 -34.78 21.65
N SER A 611 -4.46 -35.15 22.06
CA SER A 611 -3.83 -34.66 23.29
C SER A 611 -2.37 -34.31 23.02
N ALA A 612 -1.79 -33.43 23.83
CA ALA A 612 -0.38 -33.10 23.73
C ALA A 612 0.23 -32.99 25.12
N SER A 613 1.51 -33.34 25.23
CA SER A 613 2.26 -33.28 26.48
C SER A 613 3.65 -32.68 26.23
N ARG A 614 4.12 -31.91 27.20
CA ARG A 614 5.46 -31.31 27.15
C ARG A 614 6.51 -32.41 27.19
N ILE A 615 7.49 -32.33 26.29
CA ILE A 615 8.74 -33.07 26.41
C ILE A 615 9.70 -32.18 27.20
N GLU A 616 10.14 -32.63 28.38
CA GLU A 616 11.09 -31.86 29.16
C GLU A 616 12.43 -31.71 28.44
N LEU A 617 12.95 -30.48 28.45
CA LEU A 617 14.28 -30.13 27.98
C LEU A 617 15.11 -29.69 29.20
N PRO A 618 15.90 -30.60 29.81
CA PRO A 618 16.61 -30.29 31.05
C PRO A 618 17.49 -29.05 30.92
N GLN A 619 17.32 -28.08 31.84
CA GLN A 619 18.07 -26.80 31.87
C GLN A 619 17.84 -25.89 30.66
N VAL A 620 16.73 -26.05 29.95
CA VAL A 620 16.35 -25.20 28.82
C VAL A 620 15.06 -24.47 29.14
N ASP A 621 15.13 -23.15 29.21
CA ASP A 621 13.97 -22.29 29.40
C ASP A 621 13.08 -22.29 28.15
N HIS A 622 11.77 -22.07 28.31
CA HIS A 622 10.82 -21.98 27.20
C HIS A 622 11.18 -20.89 26.16
N SER A 623 11.76 -19.79 26.63
CA SER A 623 12.26 -18.70 25.79
C SER A 623 13.46 -19.09 24.93
N VAL A 624 14.10 -20.23 25.25
CA VAL A 624 15.21 -20.81 24.48
C VAL A 624 14.71 -21.89 23.53
N ALA A 625 13.93 -22.86 24.02
CA ALA A 625 13.35 -23.91 23.19
C ALA A 625 12.10 -24.55 23.83
N SER A 626 11.24 -25.13 22.99
CA SER A 626 10.09 -25.93 23.42
C SER A 626 10.02 -27.25 22.64
N ALA A 627 9.51 -28.30 23.28
CA ALA A 627 9.25 -29.59 22.66
C ALA A 627 7.99 -30.24 23.23
N MET A 628 7.27 -30.99 22.41
CA MET A 628 6.05 -31.68 22.81
C MET A 628 5.82 -32.96 22.01
N GLU A 629 5.15 -33.92 22.65
CA GLU A 629 4.58 -35.10 22.00
C GLU A 629 3.08 -34.88 21.81
N ILE A 630 2.58 -35.12 20.60
CA ILE A 630 1.21 -34.85 20.16
C ILE A 630 0.59 -36.17 19.75
N ASP A 631 -0.34 -36.68 20.55
CA ASP A 631 -1.12 -37.86 20.22
C ASP A 631 -2.28 -37.47 19.31
N LEU A 632 -2.22 -37.92 18.06
CA LEU A 632 -3.24 -37.71 17.03
C LEU A 632 -4.09 -39.00 16.89
N PRO A 633 -5.27 -38.95 16.25
CA PRO A 633 -6.17 -40.11 16.18
C PRO A 633 -5.58 -41.38 15.53
N LYS A 634 -4.54 -41.24 14.70
CA LYS A 634 -3.90 -42.35 13.96
C LYS A 634 -2.37 -42.29 13.96
N ALA A 635 -1.80 -41.42 14.79
CA ALA A 635 -0.39 -41.11 14.77
C ALA A 635 0.07 -40.47 16.07
N THR A 636 1.38 -40.50 16.33
CA THR A 636 2.01 -39.69 17.37
C THR A 636 3.05 -38.81 16.71
N GLY A 637 2.93 -37.50 16.91
CA GLY A 637 3.86 -36.48 16.46
C GLY A 637 4.82 -36.05 17.57
N ARG A 638 6.06 -35.73 17.24
CA ARG A 638 6.98 -35.00 18.13
C ARG A 638 7.39 -33.71 17.45
N PHE A 639 7.26 -32.62 18.18
CA PHE A 639 7.58 -31.26 17.73
C PHE A 639 8.69 -30.67 18.58
N TYR A 640 9.58 -29.93 17.94
CA TYR A 640 10.67 -29.17 18.55
C TYR A 640 10.77 -27.79 17.91
N LEU A 641 11.01 -26.79 18.74
CA LEU A 641 11.21 -25.39 18.38
C LEU A 641 12.39 -24.81 19.17
N SER A 642 13.39 -24.27 18.49
CA SER A 642 14.42 -23.41 19.07
C SER A 642 14.13 -21.95 18.74
N ARG A 643 14.34 -21.06 19.71
CA ARG A 643 14.29 -19.60 19.56
C ARG A 643 15.68 -18.98 19.42
N GLU A 644 16.73 -19.79 19.51
CA GLU A 644 18.12 -19.39 19.39
C GLU A 644 18.42 -18.87 17.97
N ALA A 645 19.26 -17.84 17.86
CA ALA A 645 19.69 -17.34 16.55
C ALA A 645 20.53 -18.38 15.77
N ILE A 646 21.28 -19.20 16.49
CA ILE A 646 21.99 -20.38 15.97
C ILE A 646 21.54 -21.55 16.84
N PRO A 647 20.68 -22.45 16.33
CA PRO A 647 20.17 -23.57 17.10
C PRO A 647 21.30 -24.47 17.62
N SER A 648 21.25 -24.79 18.91
CA SER A 648 22.10 -25.83 19.49
C SER A 648 21.57 -27.22 19.10
N SER A 649 22.46 -28.21 18.99
CA SER A 649 22.00 -29.61 18.89
C SER A 649 21.33 -30.01 20.21
N ARG A 650 20.05 -30.39 20.17
CA ARG A 650 19.28 -30.77 21.36
C ARG A 650 18.60 -32.13 21.20
N GLN A 651 18.53 -32.86 22.31
CA GLN A 651 17.70 -34.06 22.47
C GLN A 651 16.30 -33.62 22.95
N PHE A 652 15.26 -34.24 22.41
CA PHE A 652 13.86 -34.05 22.79
C PHE A 652 13.12 -35.39 22.69
N GLY A 653 12.91 -36.04 23.84
CA GLY A 653 12.44 -37.43 23.88
C GLY A 653 13.53 -38.36 23.33
N ASP A 654 13.16 -39.28 22.44
CA ASP A 654 14.12 -40.16 21.75
C ASP A 654 14.73 -39.54 20.48
N ALA A 655 14.36 -38.29 20.18
CA ALA A 655 14.78 -37.57 18.98
C ALA A 655 15.85 -36.53 19.28
N ALA A 656 16.64 -36.20 18.26
CA ALA A 656 17.66 -35.16 18.35
C ALA A 656 17.75 -34.37 17.05
N THR A 657 17.99 -33.07 17.16
CA THR A 657 18.16 -32.20 15.99
C THR A 657 19.10 -31.04 16.26
N ASP A 658 19.75 -30.56 15.21
CA ASP A 658 20.49 -29.28 15.15
C ASP A 658 19.66 -28.17 14.47
N ALA A 659 18.39 -28.44 14.20
CA ALA A 659 17.51 -27.55 13.45
C ALA A 659 16.86 -26.49 14.34
N GLY A 660 16.43 -25.38 13.72
CA GLY A 660 15.60 -24.37 14.38
C GLY A 660 14.20 -24.88 14.70
N THR A 661 13.65 -25.76 13.86
CA THR A 661 12.47 -26.56 14.20
C THR A 661 12.61 -27.97 13.68
N ALA A 662 11.93 -28.92 14.32
CA ALA A 662 11.75 -30.26 13.79
C ALA A 662 10.36 -30.79 14.10
N TYR A 663 9.83 -31.59 13.18
CA TYR A 663 8.62 -32.37 13.38
C TYR A 663 8.83 -33.78 12.84
N LEU A 664 8.36 -34.80 13.55
CA LEU A 664 8.28 -36.16 13.04
C LEU A 664 6.98 -36.80 13.49
N GLU A 665 6.41 -37.62 12.63
CA GLU A 665 5.16 -38.32 12.87
C GLU A 665 5.34 -39.82 12.61
N ARG A 666 4.82 -40.62 13.54
CA ARG A 666 4.76 -42.08 13.44
C ARG A 666 3.30 -42.51 13.43
N ALA A 667 2.95 -43.47 12.57
CA ALA A 667 1.68 -44.17 12.71
C ALA A 667 1.60 -44.84 14.09
N ASP A 668 0.39 -45.03 14.64
CA ASP A 668 0.01 -45.64 15.94
C ASP A 668 1.13 -46.33 16.75
N LYS A 669 1.17 -46.16 18.08
CA LYS A 669 2.24 -46.64 19.00
C LYS A 669 2.98 -47.91 18.54
N GLY A 670 4.14 -47.70 17.89
CA GLY A 670 5.00 -48.74 17.32
C GLY A 670 5.10 -48.74 15.78
N GLY A 671 4.37 -47.86 15.08
CA GLY A 671 4.39 -47.73 13.63
C GLY A 671 5.63 -47.02 13.06
N GLY A 672 5.79 -47.14 11.74
CA GLY A 672 6.84 -46.45 10.99
C GLY A 672 6.57 -44.95 10.84
N LEU A 673 7.60 -44.21 10.43
CA LEU A 673 7.48 -42.78 10.08
C LEU A 673 6.49 -42.60 8.92
N THR A 674 5.68 -41.54 9.00
CA THR A 674 4.71 -41.14 7.95
C THR A 674 5.10 -39.82 7.31
N ARG A 675 5.50 -38.85 8.14
CA ARG A 675 6.05 -37.56 7.69
C ARG A 675 7.02 -37.00 8.70
N TYR A 676 7.94 -36.16 8.23
CA TYR A 676 8.91 -35.49 9.09
C TYR A 676 9.50 -34.30 8.37
N ALA A 677 9.96 -33.33 9.14
CA ALA A 677 10.48 -32.08 8.63
C ALA A 677 11.48 -31.44 9.59
N LEU A 678 12.32 -30.57 9.06
CA LEU A 678 13.16 -29.68 9.85
C LEU A 678 13.39 -28.36 9.11
N THR A 679 13.74 -27.31 9.85
CA THR A 679 14.14 -26.01 9.28
C THR A 679 15.44 -25.50 9.90
N GLN A 680 16.25 -24.79 9.12
CA GLN A 680 17.54 -24.24 9.56
C GLN A 680 18.44 -25.28 10.25
N GLY A 681 18.52 -26.49 9.69
CA GLY A 681 19.29 -27.59 10.28
C GLY A 681 19.85 -28.53 9.23
N SER A 682 20.62 -29.52 9.68
CA SER A 682 21.21 -30.53 8.80
C SER A 682 20.88 -31.96 9.22
N SER A 683 20.41 -32.17 10.45
CA SER A 683 20.23 -33.48 11.04
C SER A 683 18.95 -33.57 11.86
N LEU A 684 18.19 -34.64 11.62
CA LEU A 684 17.12 -35.11 12.51
C LEU A 684 17.35 -36.61 12.74
N VAL A 685 17.39 -37.00 14.00
CA VAL A 685 17.61 -38.38 14.47
C VAL A 685 16.42 -38.75 15.36
N ASP A 686 15.99 -40.01 15.31
CA ASP A 686 14.93 -40.54 16.17
C ASP A 686 15.25 -41.99 16.55
N ALA A 687 15.15 -42.31 17.84
CA ALA A 687 15.53 -43.59 18.43
C ALA A 687 16.95 -44.07 18.01
N GLY A 688 17.89 -43.12 17.90
CA GLY A 688 19.27 -43.36 17.47
C GLY A 688 19.47 -43.59 15.96
N GLY A 689 18.40 -43.65 15.17
CA GLY A 689 18.44 -43.78 13.71
C GLY A 689 18.35 -42.44 12.99
N THR A 690 19.04 -42.29 11.87
CA THR A 690 18.90 -41.09 11.01
C THR A 690 17.49 -41.01 10.42
N VAL A 691 16.85 -39.86 10.57
CA VAL A 691 15.58 -39.49 9.91
C VAL A 691 15.88 -38.61 8.70
N ILE A 692 16.62 -37.52 8.90
CA ILE A 692 17.16 -36.65 7.85
C ILE A 692 18.65 -36.43 8.14
N LYS A 693 19.48 -36.50 7.09
CA LYS A 693 20.87 -36.04 7.10
C LYS A 693 21.20 -35.34 5.79
N ALA A 694 21.45 -34.04 5.85
CA ALA A 694 21.90 -33.23 4.74
C ALA A 694 23.42 -33.00 4.79
N SER A 695 24.06 -32.77 3.63
CA SER A 695 25.49 -32.43 3.56
C SER A 695 25.82 -31.01 4.04
N GLY A 696 24.80 -30.21 4.34
CA GLY A 696 24.89 -28.85 4.86
C GLY A 696 23.54 -28.42 5.41
N VAL A 697 23.45 -27.19 5.93
CA VAL A 697 22.20 -26.65 6.47
C VAL A 697 21.19 -26.51 5.33
N VAL A 698 20.04 -27.17 5.48
CA VAL A 698 18.86 -26.94 4.64
C VAL A 698 18.03 -25.82 5.27
N SER A 699 17.53 -24.92 4.43
CA SER A 699 16.64 -23.84 4.87
C SER A 699 15.36 -24.42 5.50
N ASP A 700 14.73 -25.33 4.78
CA ASP A 700 13.59 -26.13 5.20
C ASP A 700 13.55 -27.40 4.35
N VAL A 701 13.03 -28.46 4.94
CA VAL A 701 12.71 -29.70 4.23
C VAL A 701 11.54 -30.36 4.92
N SER A 702 10.56 -30.82 4.15
CA SER A 702 9.52 -31.73 4.62
C SER A 702 9.50 -32.98 3.77
N VAL A 703 9.28 -34.13 4.38
CA VAL A 703 9.14 -35.41 3.71
C VAL A 703 7.81 -36.05 4.10
N GLU A 704 7.07 -36.50 3.09
CA GLU A 704 5.87 -37.31 3.26
C GLU A 704 6.07 -38.68 2.59
N LEU A 705 5.76 -39.76 3.31
CA LEU A 705 5.91 -41.13 2.84
C LEU A 705 4.54 -41.67 2.37
N GLN A 706 4.31 -41.63 1.06
CA GLN A 706 3.09 -42.06 0.39
C GLN A 706 3.27 -43.46 -0.24
N GLY A 707 3.07 -44.50 0.57
CA GLY A 707 3.21 -45.89 0.13
C GLY A 707 4.64 -46.21 -0.32
N ALA A 708 4.85 -46.36 -1.63
CA ALA A 708 6.17 -46.60 -2.22
C ALA A 708 6.85 -45.31 -2.74
N THR A 709 6.28 -44.13 -2.48
CA THR A 709 6.84 -42.84 -2.90
C THR A 709 7.25 -42.02 -1.68
N ALA A 710 8.47 -41.46 -1.70
CA ALA A 710 8.86 -40.39 -0.78
C ALA A 710 8.74 -39.03 -1.49
N GLN A 711 7.91 -38.15 -0.96
CA GLN A 711 7.72 -36.78 -1.44
C GLN A 711 8.58 -35.85 -0.59
N ILE A 712 9.66 -35.34 -1.15
CA ILE A 712 10.52 -34.34 -0.52
C ILE A 712 10.06 -32.97 -1.03
N SER A 713 9.79 -32.06 -0.11
CA SER A 713 9.52 -30.66 -0.44
C SER A 713 10.57 -29.76 0.19
N LEU A 714 11.06 -28.84 -0.63
CA LEU A 714 12.03 -27.81 -0.28
C LEU A 714 11.43 -26.47 -0.68
N GLY A 715 11.23 -25.58 0.29
CA GLY A 715 10.74 -24.22 0.09
C GLY A 715 11.80 -23.36 -0.59
N ASP A 716 13.06 -23.57 -0.23
CA ASP A 716 14.23 -22.94 -0.86
C ASP A 716 15.16 -24.00 -1.51
N PRO A 717 15.78 -23.72 -2.67
CA PRO A 717 16.69 -24.65 -3.34
C PRO A 717 17.90 -25.02 -2.49
N PHE A 718 18.19 -26.32 -2.44
CA PHE A 718 19.35 -26.89 -1.75
C PHE A 718 20.34 -27.50 -2.75
N THR A 719 21.63 -27.25 -2.57
CA THR A 719 22.71 -27.93 -3.32
C THR A 719 23.49 -28.81 -2.37
N GLY A 720 23.51 -30.12 -2.63
CA GLY A 720 24.16 -31.09 -1.76
C GLY A 720 23.46 -32.44 -1.80
N THR A 721 23.80 -33.31 -0.84
CA THR A 721 23.13 -34.60 -0.66
C THR A 721 22.15 -34.52 0.49
N LEU A 722 20.95 -35.09 0.30
CA LEU A 722 19.93 -35.24 1.32
C LEU A 722 19.63 -36.74 1.49
N SER A 723 19.90 -37.27 2.67
CA SER A 723 19.60 -38.66 3.04
C SER A 723 18.39 -38.68 3.96
N ILE A 724 17.37 -39.48 3.61
CA ILE A 724 16.11 -39.56 4.34
C ILE A 724 15.74 -41.00 4.68
N ASN A 725 15.05 -41.21 5.80
CA ASN A 725 14.55 -42.52 6.22
C ASN A 725 13.27 -42.90 5.46
N ALA A 726 13.42 -43.65 4.38
CA ALA A 726 12.34 -44.00 3.47
C ALA A 726 12.39 -45.49 3.10
N PRO A 727 12.17 -46.41 4.06
CA PRO A 727 12.48 -47.83 3.90
C PRO A 727 11.69 -48.49 2.76
N LYS A 728 10.46 -48.02 2.51
CA LYS A 728 9.56 -48.56 1.48
C LYS A 728 9.62 -47.81 0.14
N ALA A 729 10.36 -46.70 0.03
CA ALA A 729 10.35 -45.87 -1.17
C ALA A 729 11.05 -46.54 -2.37
N ARG A 730 10.28 -46.71 -3.45
CA ARG A 730 10.75 -47.11 -4.79
C ARG A 730 10.84 -45.91 -5.73
N THR A 731 10.17 -44.82 -5.39
CA THR A 731 10.20 -43.54 -6.10
C THR A 731 10.48 -42.43 -5.11
N VAL A 732 11.35 -41.50 -5.48
CA VAL A 732 11.58 -40.26 -4.73
C VAL A 732 11.26 -39.09 -5.65
N LYS A 733 10.56 -38.09 -5.12
CA LYS A 733 10.28 -36.84 -5.81
C LYS A 733 10.77 -35.67 -4.97
N ILE A 734 11.41 -34.70 -5.59
CA ILE A 734 11.74 -33.41 -4.98
C ILE A 734 10.86 -32.35 -5.64
N ASN A 735 10.05 -31.63 -4.85
CA ASN A 735 9.09 -30.63 -5.35
C ASN A 735 8.26 -31.17 -6.54
N GLY A 736 7.75 -32.40 -6.40
CA GLY A 736 6.97 -33.10 -7.43
C GLY A 736 7.78 -33.76 -8.56
N THR A 737 9.07 -33.46 -8.71
CA THR A 737 9.92 -33.97 -9.79
C THR A 737 10.58 -35.30 -9.42
N PRO A 738 10.38 -36.39 -10.19
CA PRO A 738 11.07 -37.67 -9.97
C PRO A 738 12.59 -37.49 -9.96
N THR A 739 13.25 -37.97 -8.91
CA THR A 739 14.68 -37.76 -8.68
C THR A 739 15.38 -39.10 -8.47
N ALA A 740 16.52 -39.29 -9.15
CA ALA A 740 17.35 -40.47 -8.97
C ALA A 740 17.96 -40.49 -7.56
N PHE A 741 18.07 -41.68 -6.97
CA PHE A 741 18.54 -41.84 -5.61
C PHE A 741 19.41 -43.09 -5.45
N THR A 742 20.25 -43.08 -4.43
CA THR A 742 20.96 -44.28 -3.94
C THR A 742 20.33 -44.75 -2.64
N ARG A 743 20.48 -46.04 -2.33
CA ARG A 743 19.90 -46.65 -1.12
C ARG A 743 20.99 -47.35 -0.31
N THR A 744 20.98 -47.11 0.99
CA THR A 744 21.82 -47.82 1.98
C THR A 744 20.94 -48.22 3.15
N GLY A 745 20.51 -49.49 3.19
CA GLY A 745 19.52 -49.96 4.15
C GLY A 745 18.17 -49.24 3.98
N ASP A 746 17.70 -48.61 5.05
CA ASP A 746 16.45 -47.85 5.09
C ASP A 746 16.60 -46.40 4.62
N LEU A 747 17.83 -45.94 4.42
CA LEU A 747 18.11 -44.58 3.96
C LEU A 747 18.11 -44.51 2.45
N VAL A 748 17.49 -43.45 1.94
CA VAL A 748 17.53 -43.04 0.55
C VAL A 748 18.24 -41.70 0.45
N THR A 749 19.27 -41.62 -0.40
CA THR A 749 20.06 -40.41 -0.62
C THR A 749 19.84 -39.85 -2.02
N VAL A 750 19.45 -38.59 -2.09
CA VAL A 750 19.33 -37.81 -3.32
C VAL A 750 20.44 -36.76 -3.39
N SER A 751 20.91 -36.48 -4.60
CA SER A 751 21.77 -35.33 -4.88
C SER A 751 20.91 -34.24 -5.50
N SER A 752 20.84 -33.09 -4.84
CA SER A 752 20.17 -31.90 -5.34
C SER A 752 21.19 -30.89 -5.84
N LYS A 753 20.91 -30.24 -6.96
CA LYS A 753 21.66 -29.10 -7.48
C LYS A 753 20.67 -27.97 -7.68
N ALA A 754 20.93 -26.81 -7.09
CA ALA A 754 20.15 -25.62 -7.37
C ALA A 754 20.30 -25.29 -8.87
N ALA A 755 19.17 -25.25 -9.58
CA ALA A 755 19.10 -24.82 -10.96
C ALA A 755 18.30 -23.52 -10.98
N PHE A 756 18.89 -22.48 -11.53
CA PHE A 756 18.28 -21.17 -11.57
C PHE A 756 18.66 -20.46 -12.86
N ALA A 757 17.66 -20.06 -13.63
CA ALA A 757 17.83 -19.38 -14.91
C ALA A 757 17.34 -17.95 -14.78
N LEU A 758 18.27 -17.02 -14.80
CA LEU A 758 17.99 -15.58 -14.79
C LEU A 758 17.86 -15.05 -16.21
N LYS A 759 16.90 -14.15 -16.42
CA LYS A 759 16.76 -13.41 -17.67
C LYS A 759 17.26 -11.98 -17.45
N PRO A 760 18.00 -11.37 -18.41
CA PRO A 760 18.34 -9.96 -18.34
C PRO A 760 17.09 -9.09 -18.20
N LEU A 761 17.09 -8.17 -17.24
CA LEU A 761 16.00 -7.21 -16.98
C LEU A 761 16.40 -5.77 -17.27
N LEU A 762 17.65 -5.40 -16.94
CA LEU A 762 18.19 -4.06 -17.12
C LEU A 762 19.68 -4.15 -17.44
N ASN A 763 20.13 -3.34 -18.39
CA ASN A 763 21.54 -3.04 -18.62
C ASN A 763 21.68 -1.52 -18.77
N GLU A 764 22.48 -0.90 -17.90
CA GLU A 764 22.55 0.54 -17.75
C GLU A 764 24.00 1.02 -17.74
N GLU A 765 24.28 2.00 -18.60
CA GLU A 765 25.61 2.59 -18.82
C GLU A 765 25.66 4.07 -18.41
N PHE A 766 24.55 4.63 -17.89
CA PHE A 766 24.41 6.00 -17.40
C PHE A 766 25.01 7.05 -18.35
N THR A 767 24.71 6.94 -19.65
CA THR A 767 25.20 7.90 -20.63
C THR A 767 24.36 9.17 -20.61
N ASP A 768 24.96 10.35 -20.81
CA ASP A 768 24.17 11.59 -20.92
C ASP A 768 23.14 11.57 -22.06
N ALA A 769 23.37 10.73 -23.08
CA ALA A 769 22.46 10.54 -24.21
C ALA A 769 21.23 9.67 -23.89
N SER A 770 21.19 8.97 -22.74
CA SER A 770 20.03 8.19 -22.31
C SER A 770 19.06 8.99 -21.43
N LEU A 771 19.41 10.23 -21.07
CA LEU A 771 18.54 11.13 -20.33
C LEU A 771 17.78 12.03 -21.31
N ASP A 772 16.46 11.99 -21.25
CA ASP A 772 15.65 12.85 -22.10
C ASP A 772 15.87 14.33 -21.74
N SER A 773 15.89 15.17 -22.78
CA SER A 773 16.11 16.61 -22.63
C SER A 773 15.26 17.38 -23.62
N THR A 774 14.44 18.28 -23.11
CA THR A 774 13.61 19.18 -23.91
C THR A 774 14.14 20.60 -23.79
N VAL A 775 14.36 21.26 -24.91
CA VAL A 775 14.75 22.68 -24.99
C VAL A 775 13.58 23.49 -25.52
N TYR A 776 13.20 24.54 -24.80
CA TYR A 776 12.16 25.48 -25.18
C TYR A 776 12.81 26.79 -25.66
N ASP A 777 12.79 26.99 -26.97
CA ASP A 777 13.36 28.16 -27.67
C ASP A 777 12.30 29.19 -28.11
N PHE A 778 11.03 28.95 -27.75
CA PHE A 778 9.88 29.84 -27.89
C PHE A 778 9.70 30.48 -29.27
N ASN A 779 10.06 29.78 -30.35
CA ASN A 779 10.01 30.31 -31.71
C ASN A 779 8.57 30.36 -32.27
N GLY A 780 7.91 31.52 -32.13
CA GLY A 780 6.55 31.76 -32.64
C GLY A 780 5.42 31.01 -31.90
N SER A 781 5.74 30.32 -30.79
CA SER A 781 4.79 29.58 -29.94
C SER A 781 5.31 29.52 -28.50
N LEU A 782 4.40 29.46 -27.52
CA LEU A 782 4.75 29.23 -26.10
C LEU A 782 5.21 27.79 -25.82
N GLY A 783 5.19 26.88 -26.80
CA GLY A 783 5.77 25.54 -26.64
C GLY A 783 5.16 24.72 -25.50
N GLY A 784 3.84 24.85 -25.25
CA GLY A 784 3.14 24.17 -24.15
C GLY A 784 3.17 24.91 -22.80
N TRP A 785 3.91 26.02 -22.70
CA TRP A 785 3.91 26.85 -21.51
C TRP A 785 2.60 27.65 -21.41
N THR A 786 1.98 27.59 -20.24
CA THR A 786 0.69 28.22 -19.98
C THR A 786 0.83 29.29 -18.89
N PRO A 787 0.50 30.56 -19.18
CA PRO A 787 0.40 31.60 -18.16
C PRO A 787 -0.70 31.24 -17.16
N VAL A 788 -0.36 31.08 -15.88
CA VAL A 788 -1.34 30.81 -14.81
C VAL A 788 -1.51 31.98 -13.85
N GLN A 789 -0.50 32.85 -13.75
CA GLN A 789 -0.54 34.09 -12.97
C GLN A 789 0.34 35.16 -13.63
N GLY A 790 -0.14 36.41 -13.63
CA GLY A 790 0.58 37.55 -14.21
C GLY A 790 0.51 37.63 -15.73
N SER A 791 1.04 38.73 -16.28
CA SER A 791 1.00 39.01 -17.72
C SER A 791 2.20 38.39 -18.45
N TRP A 792 1.95 37.37 -19.27
CA TRP A 792 2.99 36.67 -20.04
C TRP A 792 2.70 36.68 -21.53
N MET A 793 3.75 36.77 -22.35
CA MET A 793 3.67 36.67 -23.81
C MET A 793 4.99 36.19 -24.41
N LEU A 794 4.97 35.89 -25.71
CA LEU A 794 6.20 35.82 -26.48
C LEU A 794 6.76 37.23 -26.66
N GLY A 795 8.01 37.45 -26.27
CA GLY A 795 8.66 38.76 -26.37
C GLY A 795 9.76 38.94 -25.33
N GLY A 796 10.24 40.17 -25.19
CA GLY A 796 11.40 40.48 -24.36
C GLY A 796 12.41 41.33 -25.12
N THR A 797 13.71 41.03 -24.95
CA THR A 797 14.76 41.69 -25.73
C THR A 797 14.84 41.14 -27.16
N GLN A 798 14.29 39.94 -27.39
CA GLN A 798 14.08 39.36 -28.72
C GLN A 798 12.58 39.10 -28.94
N PRO A 799 11.90 39.88 -29.81
CA PRO A 799 10.53 39.61 -30.20
C PRO A 799 10.43 38.20 -30.81
N ASP A 800 9.44 37.41 -30.37
CA ASP A 800 9.10 36.07 -30.88
C ASP A 800 10.02 34.89 -30.51
N ARG A 801 10.97 35.05 -29.56
CA ARG A 801 11.90 33.98 -29.15
C ARG A 801 12.04 33.76 -27.65
N GLN A 802 11.31 34.51 -26.85
CA GLN A 802 11.47 34.52 -25.40
C GLN A 802 10.11 34.44 -24.72
N LEU A 803 10.05 33.72 -23.61
CA LEU A 803 8.93 33.77 -22.70
C LEU A 803 9.11 34.98 -21.78
N ALA A 804 8.29 36.03 -21.96
CA ALA A 804 8.41 37.24 -21.17
C ALA A 804 7.23 37.47 -20.26
N GLN A 805 7.55 37.79 -19.00
CA GLN A 805 6.65 38.50 -18.11
C GLN A 805 6.80 40.00 -18.39
N THR A 806 5.68 40.68 -18.66
CA THR A 806 5.69 42.06 -19.16
C THR A 806 5.26 43.14 -18.16
N SER A 807 4.71 42.74 -17.01
CA SER A 807 4.19 43.65 -15.98
C SER A 807 5.10 43.70 -14.76
N SER A 808 5.74 44.84 -14.50
CA SER A 808 6.50 45.04 -13.27
C SER A 808 5.63 45.25 -12.02
N THR A 809 4.31 45.41 -12.18
CA THR A 809 3.36 45.60 -11.07
C THR A 809 2.88 44.29 -10.46
N ASP A 810 3.05 43.16 -11.15
CA ASP A 810 2.58 41.85 -10.69
C ASP A 810 3.44 41.36 -9.52
N THR A 811 2.80 41.09 -8.37
CA THR A 811 3.47 40.65 -7.13
C THR A 811 3.71 39.14 -7.08
N GLN A 812 3.18 38.39 -8.04
CA GLN A 812 3.52 36.99 -8.31
C GLN A 812 3.10 36.67 -9.74
N SER A 813 4.05 36.18 -10.54
CA SER A 813 3.78 35.73 -11.91
C SER A 813 4.32 34.33 -12.11
N LEU A 814 3.56 33.47 -12.78
CA LEU A 814 3.91 32.09 -13.10
C LEU A 814 3.42 31.74 -14.51
N ALA A 815 4.34 31.21 -15.33
CA ALA A 815 4.02 30.47 -16.55
C ALA A 815 4.51 29.03 -16.38
N VAL A 816 3.63 28.05 -16.59
CA VAL A 816 3.82 26.66 -16.15
C VAL A 816 3.91 25.72 -17.35
N GLN A 817 4.79 24.73 -17.25
CA GLN A 817 4.81 23.53 -18.07
C GLN A 817 4.53 22.31 -17.18
N GLN A 818 3.47 21.57 -17.48
CA GLN A 818 3.03 20.42 -16.66
C GLN A 818 3.79 19.14 -17.02
N ASP A 819 4.26 19.02 -18.26
CA ASP A 819 5.09 17.91 -18.72
C ASP A 819 6.55 18.16 -18.32
N ALA A 820 6.88 17.75 -17.10
CA ALA A 820 8.21 17.89 -16.53
C ALA A 820 8.63 16.56 -15.87
N PRO A 821 9.90 16.18 -15.99
CA PRO A 821 10.41 15.02 -15.26
C PRO A 821 10.28 15.18 -13.74
N ASP A 822 9.96 14.12 -13.01
CA ASP A 822 9.92 14.12 -11.54
C ASP A 822 11.28 14.40 -10.89
N ASP A 823 12.30 13.69 -11.37
CA ASP A 823 13.71 13.94 -11.12
C ASP A 823 14.27 14.78 -12.29
N VAL A 824 14.54 16.07 -12.07
CA VAL A 824 14.79 17.05 -13.14
C VAL A 824 15.99 17.95 -12.87
N VAL A 825 16.72 18.26 -13.95
CA VAL A 825 17.67 19.36 -14.06
C VAL A 825 17.09 20.41 -15.01
N MET A 826 16.71 21.56 -14.47
CA MET A 826 16.10 22.66 -15.22
C MET A 826 17.07 23.82 -15.30
N THR A 827 17.29 24.37 -16.49
CA THR A 827 18.15 25.56 -16.69
C THR A 827 17.40 26.62 -17.50
N ALA A 828 17.60 27.90 -17.19
CA ALA A 828 17.07 29.00 -17.99
C ALA A 828 18.04 30.18 -18.02
N ASP A 829 18.14 30.82 -19.18
CA ASP A 829 18.78 32.12 -19.32
C ASP A 829 17.75 33.20 -18.99
N ILE A 830 18.05 34.00 -17.95
CA ILE A 830 17.12 34.99 -17.41
C ILE A 830 17.69 36.38 -17.67
N VAL A 831 16.88 37.24 -18.28
CA VAL A 831 17.14 38.68 -18.43
C VAL A 831 16.17 39.45 -17.55
N PRO A 832 16.61 39.89 -16.35
CA PRO A 832 15.77 40.70 -15.47
C PRO A 832 15.40 42.04 -16.12
N GLY A 833 14.12 42.39 -16.06
CA GLY A 833 13.58 43.66 -16.55
C GLY A 833 13.35 44.68 -15.42
N THR A 834 12.55 45.70 -15.71
CA THR A 834 12.24 46.78 -14.76
C THR A 834 11.58 46.24 -13.49
N ARG A 835 12.08 46.68 -12.32
CA ARG A 835 11.49 46.37 -11.01
C ARG A 835 10.63 47.54 -10.51
N ASN A 836 9.53 47.22 -9.83
CA ASN A 836 8.63 48.21 -9.22
C ASN A 836 8.76 48.27 -7.69
N GLN A 837 9.60 47.43 -7.10
CA GLN A 837 9.79 47.31 -5.65
C GLN A 837 11.27 47.25 -5.28
N THR A 838 11.60 47.59 -4.03
CA THR A 838 12.97 47.48 -3.47
C THR A 838 13.46 46.04 -3.43
N THR A 839 12.52 45.09 -3.23
CA THR A 839 12.77 43.66 -3.32
C THR A 839 12.02 43.10 -4.50
N ALA A 840 12.70 42.38 -5.40
CA ALA A 840 12.07 41.75 -6.56
C ALA A 840 12.80 40.44 -6.89
N THR A 841 12.10 39.47 -7.47
CA THR A 841 12.68 38.15 -7.80
C THR A 841 12.47 37.76 -9.25
N THR A 842 13.46 37.06 -9.79
CA THR A 842 13.34 36.21 -10.98
C THR A 842 13.76 34.81 -10.61
N GLY A 843 13.07 33.79 -11.11
CA GLY A 843 13.34 32.42 -10.68
C GLY A 843 12.65 31.36 -11.52
N LEU A 844 12.91 30.11 -11.13
CA LEU A 844 12.26 28.92 -11.67
C LEU A 844 11.52 28.20 -10.54
N ALA A 845 10.29 27.77 -10.79
CA ALA A 845 9.56 26.85 -9.94
C ALA A 845 9.63 25.43 -10.50
N PHE A 846 9.59 24.45 -9.60
CA PHE A 846 9.72 23.03 -9.94
C PHE A 846 8.95 22.19 -8.93
N ARG A 847 8.61 20.95 -9.32
CA ARG A 847 7.63 20.12 -8.62
C ARG A 847 6.36 20.93 -8.33
N TYR A 848 5.94 21.66 -9.36
CA TYR A 848 4.81 22.56 -9.32
C TYR A 848 3.52 21.75 -9.34
N HIS A 849 2.75 21.83 -8.26
CA HIS A 849 1.41 21.27 -8.19
C HIS A 849 0.39 22.34 -8.53
N ASP A 850 0.54 23.50 -7.89
CA ASP A 850 -0.29 24.70 -8.04
C ASP A 850 0.45 25.93 -7.46
N SER A 851 -0.16 27.11 -7.55
CA SER A 851 0.43 28.38 -7.07
C SER A 851 0.65 28.42 -5.55
N ARG A 852 0.09 27.47 -4.81
CA ARG A 852 0.20 27.32 -3.36
C ARG A 852 1.11 26.17 -2.94
N ASN A 853 1.53 25.30 -3.87
CA ASN A 853 2.28 24.08 -3.63
C ASN A 853 3.34 23.86 -4.73
N HIS A 854 4.55 24.35 -4.49
CA HIS A 854 5.71 24.18 -5.38
C HIS A 854 7.01 24.49 -4.63
N TYR A 855 8.14 24.10 -5.19
CA TYR A 855 9.41 24.73 -4.84
C TYR A 855 9.75 25.80 -5.85
N ARG A 856 10.55 26.78 -5.44
CA ARG A 856 11.17 27.73 -6.36
C ARG A 856 12.60 28.08 -5.95
N ALA A 857 13.40 28.34 -6.96
CA ALA A 857 14.74 28.91 -6.84
C ALA A 857 14.67 30.37 -7.32
N ASP A 858 14.98 31.31 -6.43
CA ASP A 858 14.86 32.74 -6.69
C ASP A 858 16.24 33.42 -6.66
N VAL A 859 16.51 34.26 -7.67
CA VAL A 859 17.49 35.34 -7.56
C VAL A 859 16.77 36.57 -7.02
N VAL A 860 17.04 36.90 -5.76
CA VAL A 860 16.40 37.99 -5.04
C VAL A 860 17.26 39.23 -5.13
N SER A 861 16.69 40.29 -5.71
CA SER A 861 17.29 41.63 -5.74
C SER A 861 16.84 42.42 -4.53
N THR A 862 17.77 43.01 -3.77
CA THR A 862 17.44 43.91 -2.65
C THR A 862 18.28 45.20 -2.70
N SER A 863 18.03 46.14 -1.80
CA SER A 863 18.90 47.32 -1.63
C SER A 863 20.32 46.98 -1.13
N GLY A 864 20.51 45.80 -0.54
CA GLY A 864 21.78 45.35 0.04
C GLY A 864 22.61 44.45 -0.87
N GLY A 865 22.08 44.02 -2.02
CA GLY A 865 22.75 43.07 -2.92
C GLY A 865 21.80 42.00 -3.47
N ALA A 866 22.39 40.97 -4.10
CA ALA A 866 21.70 39.83 -4.68
C ALA A 866 21.82 38.60 -3.78
N LYS A 867 20.74 37.83 -3.63
CA LYS A 867 20.75 36.52 -2.95
C LYS A 867 20.23 35.43 -3.87
N LEU A 868 20.73 34.21 -3.68
CA LEU A 868 20.14 32.99 -4.25
C LEU A 868 19.39 32.25 -3.14
N GLN A 869 18.11 31.95 -3.37
CA GLN A 869 17.23 31.31 -2.39
C GLN A 869 16.60 30.05 -2.96
N LEU A 870 16.45 29.03 -2.11
CA LEU A 870 15.55 27.91 -2.31
C LEU A 870 14.37 28.05 -1.35
N VAL A 871 13.16 28.08 -1.91
CA VAL A 871 11.93 28.32 -1.15
C VAL A 871 10.95 27.18 -1.40
N LYS A 872 10.38 26.64 -0.33
CA LYS A 872 9.19 25.79 -0.39
C LYS A 872 7.96 26.65 -0.22
N VAL A 873 7.08 26.64 -1.20
CA VAL A 873 5.71 27.14 -1.06
C VAL A 873 4.83 25.92 -0.84
N TYR A 874 4.28 25.78 0.36
CA TYR A 874 3.40 24.68 0.70
C TYR A 874 2.20 25.20 1.46
N ASN A 875 0.99 24.89 0.96
CA ASN A 875 -0.25 25.50 1.44
C ASN A 875 -0.16 27.05 1.51
N ALA A 876 0.31 27.68 0.43
CA ALA A 876 0.53 29.13 0.32
C ALA A 876 1.51 29.73 1.35
N THR A 877 2.12 28.90 2.21
CA THR A 877 3.11 29.32 3.18
C THR A 877 4.49 29.17 2.55
N SER A 878 5.21 30.28 2.43
CA SER A 878 6.59 30.29 1.95
C SER A 878 7.55 29.99 3.10
N THR A 879 8.37 28.95 2.95
CA THR A 879 9.43 28.56 3.88
C THR A 879 10.77 28.66 3.15
N LEU A 880 11.67 29.49 3.64
CA LEU A 880 13.04 29.53 3.15
C LEU A 880 13.75 28.24 3.57
N LEU A 881 14.13 27.41 2.61
CA LEU A 881 14.85 26.17 2.87
C LEU A 881 16.34 26.42 3.01
N ALA A 882 16.89 27.27 2.15
CA ALA A 882 18.29 27.65 2.17
C ALA A 882 18.51 28.97 1.40
N GLU A 883 19.52 29.75 1.81
CA GLU A 883 19.95 30.96 1.09
C GLU A 883 21.46 31.16 1.12
N THR A 884 21.97 31.93 0.16
CA THR A 884 23.36 32.40 0.14
C THR A 884 23.47 33.75 -0.58
N GLU A 885 24.50 34.53 -0.26
CA GLU A 885 24.82 35.77 -0.99
C GLU A 885 25.28 35.44 -2.41
N LEU A 886 24.80 36.20 -3.39
CA LEU A 886 25.11 36.00 -4.80
C LEU A 886 26.00 37.16 -5.28
N PRO A 887 27.28 36.92 -5.63
CA PRO A 887 28.24 37.98 -5.96
C PRO A 887 28.07 38.51 -7.39
N ILE A 888 26.83 38.73 -7.82
CA ILE A 888 26.50 39.32 -9.12
C ILE A 888 25.52 40.49 -8.91
N ASN A 889 25.41 41.37 -9.91
CA ASN A 889 24.31 42.31 -9.96
C ASN A 889 23.03 41.54 -10.34
N ALA A 890 22.02 41.48 -9.46
CA ALA A 890 20.77 40.77 -9.70
C ALA A 890 19.94 41.32 -10.88
N ASP A 891 20.28 42.51 -11.39
CA ASP A 891 19.67 43.11 -12.58
C ASP A 891 20.43 42.75 -13.88
N SER A 892 21.54 42.02 -13.79
CA SER A 892 22.28 41.52 -14.97
C SER A 892 21.75 40.17 -15.43
N ALA A 893 21.86 39.91 -16.73
CA ALA A 893 21.52 38.61 -17.30
C ALA A 893 22.36 37.49 -16.66
N HIS A 894 21.72 36.36 -16.38
CA HIS A 894 22.35 35.22 -15.71
C HIS A 894 21.64 33.93 -16.09
N THR A 895 22.35 32.82 -15.96
CA THR A 895 21.78 31.48 -16.11
C THR A 895 21.49 30.91 -14.73
N LEU A 896 20.24 30.46 -14.51
CA LEU A 896 19.82 29.78 -13.28
C LEU A 896 19.61 28.30 -13.59
N THR A 897 20.27 27.42 -12.84
CA THR A 897 20.07 25.97 -12.90
C THR A 897 19.47 25.47 -11.59
N VAL A 898 18.45 24.63 -11.70
CA VAL A 898 17.80 23.91 -10.60
C VAL A 898 17.99 22.41 -10.81
N THR A 899 18.25 21.68 -9.74
CA THR A 899 18.26 20.21 -9.73
C THR A 899 17.35 19.72 -8.61
N ALA A 900 16.40 18.85 -8.93
CA ALA A 900 15.49 18.22 -7.98
C ALA A 900 15.48 16.71 -8.22
N VAL A 901 16.19 15.95 -7.39
CA VAL A 901 16.28 14.48 -7.52
C VAL A 901 16.01 13.82 -6.17
N GLY A 902 15.05 12.91 -6.11
CA GLY A 902 14.57 12.30 -4.86
C GLY A 902 14.09 13.37 -3.87
N LYS A 903 14.67 13.43 -2.67
CA LYS A 903 14.38 14.50 -1.70
C LYS A 903 15.30 15.72 -1.80
N HIS A 904 16.33 15.67 -2.65
CA HIS A 904 17.39 16.66 -2.66
C HIS A 904 17.17 17.74 -3.73
N LEU A 905 17.27 19.00 -3.30
CA LEU A 905 17.01 20.19 -4.11
C LEU A 905 18.26 21.07 -4.14
N THR A 906 18.65 21.56 -5.32
CA THR A 906 19.80 22.47 -5.51
C THR A 906 19.43 23.60 -6.47
N ALA A 907 19.92 24.81 -6.21
CA ALA A 907 19.89 25.94 -7.14
C ALA A 907 21.30 26.51 -7.31
N THR A 908 21.66 26.88 -8.55
CA THR A 908 23.01 27.33 -8.91
C THR A 908 22.97 28.48 -9.90
N VAL A 909 23.79 29.51 -9.66
CA VAL A 909 24.06 30.63 -10.59
C VAL A 909 25.57 30.87 -10.61
N GLY A 910 26.19 30.69 -11.78
CA GLY A 910 27.66 30.72 -11.89
C GLY A 910 28.32 29.66 -11.01
N SER A 911 29.23 30.06 -10.13
CA SER A 911 29.88 29.17 -9.15
C SER A 911 29.17 29.12 -7.79
N THR A 912 28.12 29.91 -7.58
CA THR A 912 27.37 29.97 -6.32
C THR A 912 26.22 28.97 -6.35
N SER A 913 26.13 28.12 -5.33
CA SER A 913 25.08 27.10 -5.21
C SER A 913 24.52 27.06 -3.79
N VAL A 914 23.25 26.67 -3.68
CA VAL A 914 22.54 26.45 -2.42
C VAL A 914 21.70 25.18 -2.54
N SER A 915 21.53 24.42 -1.44
CA SER A 915 20.80 23.16 -1.47
C SER A 915 20.04 22.84 -0.18
N ALA A 916 18.98 22.04 -0.27
CA ALA A 916 18.18 21.57 0.85
C ALA A 916 17.60 20.17 0.59
N ASP A 917 17.22 19.47 1.65
CA ASP A 917 16.48 18.21 1.59
C ASP A 917 15.04 18.43 2.02
N ASP A 918 14.07 18.04 1.19
CA ASP A 918 12.66 18.12 1.50
C ASP A 918 11.86 17.05 0.73
N THR A 919 10.91 16.42 1.41
CA THR A 919 10.08 15.33 0.87
C THR A 919 8.64 15.74 0.60
N GLN A 920 8.27 17.00 0.88
CA GLN A 920 6.90 17.46 0.90
C GLN A 920 6.23 17.38 -0.48
N LEU A 921 6.98 17.73 -1.53
CA LEU A 921 6.57 17.67 -2.93
C LEU A 921 7.61 16.82 -3.70
N PRO A 922 7.29 15.57 -4.07
CA PRO A 922 8.27 14.69 -4.73
C PRO A 922 8.19 14.71 -6.26
N THR A 923 7.06 15.15 -6.81
CA THR A 923 6.72 15.13 -8.25
C THR A 923 6.11 16.46 -8.65
N GLY A 924 6.03 16.77 -9.94
CA GLY A 924 5.24 17.90 -10.46
C GLY A 924 5.90 18.72 -11.56
N GLY A 925 5.14 19.69 -12.08
CA GLY A 925 5.53 20.48 -13.24
C GLY A 925 6.69 21.45 -12.97
N ALA A 926 7.03 22.24 -13.99
CA ALA A 926 8.00 23.33 -13.93
C ALA A 926 7.32 24.67 -14.21
N ALA A 927 7.90 25.78 -13.75
CA ALA A 927 7.41 27.11 -14.07
C ALA A 927 8.55 28.15 -14.15
N ALA A 928 8.32 29.20 -14.92
CA ALA A 928 9.06 30.45 -14.87
C ALA A 928 8.34 31.36 -13.90
N SER A 929 9.07 32.05 -13.03
CA SER A 929 8.48 32.85 -11.96
C SER A 929 9.13 34.21 -11.79
N THR A 930 8.31 35.24 -11.54
CA THR A 930 8.77 36.56 -11.13
C THR A 930 7.93 37.13 -9.99
N ASN A 931 8.50 38.08 -9.24
CA ASN A 931 7.78 38.88 -8.25
C ASN A 931 8.24 40.33 -8.32
N GLY A 932 7.31 41.25 -8.57
CA GLY A 932 7.53 42.70 -8.51
C GLY A 932 8.43 43.24 -9.63
N ARG A 933 8.59 42.48 -10.73
CA ARG A 933 9.40 42.86 -11.90
C ARG A 933 9.06 42.11 -13.18
N ALA A 934 9.35 42.77 -14.30
CA ALA A 934 9.41 42.15 -15.62
C ALA A 934 10.66 41.28 -15.77
N ALA A 935 10.60 40.26 -16.62
CA ALA A 935 11.75 39.43 -17.00
C ALA A 935 11.48 38.66 -18.30
N ALA A 936 12.54 38.39 -19.06
CA ALA A 936 12.50 37.46 -20.19
C ALA A 936 13.28 36.19 -19.86
N PHE A 937 12.74 35.05 -20.28
CA PHE A 937 13.31 33.72 -20.12
C PHE A 937 13.57 33.12 -21.50
N ASP A 938 14.76 32.55 -21.67
CA ASP A 938 15.23 31.95 -22.93
C ASP A 938 15.97 30.64 -22.63
N ASN A 939 16.13 29.80 -23.67
CA ASN A 939 16.81 28.49 -23.60
C ASN A 939 16.38 27.64 -22.40
N ILE A 940 15.09 27.64 -22.04
CA ILE A 940 14.63 26.83 -20.92
C ILE A 940 14.84 25.38 -21.30
N THR A 941 15.72 24.70 -20.57
CA THR A 941 16.06 23.30 -20.80
C THR A 941 15.59 22.49 -19.61
N MET A 942 14.81 21.44 -19.87
CA MET A 942 14.44 20.43 -18.88
C MET A 942 15.07 19.10 -19.28
N LYS A 943 16.06 18.68 -18.50
CA LYS A 943 16.74 17.40 -18.64
C LYS A 943 16.36 16.49 -17.48
N GLU A 944 16.16 15.21 -17.74
CA GLU A 944 15.99 14.23 -16.66
C GLU A 944 17.23 14.19 -15.75
N GLY A 945 17.02 14.11 -14.44
CA GLY A 945 18.10 13.85 -13.47
C GLY A 945 18.52 12.38 -13.45
N LEU A 946 17.58 11.49 -13.79
CA LEU A 946 17.70 10.04 -13.88
C LEU A 946 16.74 9.56 -14.98
N ASP A 947 17.09 8.50 -15.71
CA ASP A 947 16.22 7.88 -16.73
C ASP A 947 14.92 7.42 -16.06
N GLN A 948 13.80 8.11 -16.31
CA GLN A 948 12.55 7.87 -15.60
C GLN A 948 11.82 6.62 -16.07
N ALA A 949 12.22 6.03 -17.20
CA ALA A 949 11.71 4.74 -17.63
C ALA A 949 12.22 3.61 -16.73
N ASN A 950 13.39 3.80 -16.10
CA ASN A 950 14.08 2.77 -15.33
C ASN A 950 14.30 3.13 -13.86
N TRP A 951 14.71 4.35 -13.55
CA TRP A 951 15.24 4.76 -12.25
C TRP A 951 14.41 5.85 -11.59
N ARG A 952 14.44 5.86 -10.26
CA ARG A 952 13.82 6.88 -9.42
C ARG A 952 14.71 7.24 -8.24
N GLY A 953 14.85 8.53 -7.95
CA GLY A 953 15.50 9.03 -6.75
C GLY A 953 14.69 8.75 -5.48
N ILE A 954 15.32 8.18 -4.46
CA ILE A 954 14.71 7.92 -3.15
C ILE A 954 15.24 8.89 -2.08
N ALA A 955 16.56 9.04 -1.98
CA ALA A 955 17.22 9.89 -0.99
C ALA A 955 18.56 10.43 -1.51
N GLY A 956 19.04 11.53 -0.91
CA GLY A 956 20.33 12.15 -1.28
C GLY A 956 20.34 12.76 -2.68
N LYS A 957 21.51 13.23 -3.12
CA LYS A 957 21.70 13.71 -4.50
C LYS A 957 22.06 12.55 -5.41
N ALA A 958 21.49 12.54 -6.62
CA ALA A 958 21.95 11.71 -7.71
C ALA A 958 22.16 12.57 -8.97
N SER A 959 23.20 12.27 -9.73
CA SER A 959 23.48 12.92 -11.01
C SER A 959 24.19 11.96 -11.95
N VAL A 960 23.83 12.00 -13.22
CA VAL A 960 24.52 11.26 -14.27
C VAL A 960 25.46 12.21 -15.02
N THR A 961 26.71 11.82 -15.19
CA THR A 961 27.70 12.59 -15.98
C THR A 961 28.80 11.65 -16.48
N SER A 962 29.19 11.78 -17.74
CA SER A 962 30.35 11.05 -18.30
C SER A 962 30.26 9.51 -18.17
N GLY A 963 29.06 8.93 -18.30
CA GLY A 963 28.86 7.49 -18.19
C GLY A 963 28.77 6.97 -16.75
N GLN A 964 28.66 7.85 -15.75
CA GLN A 964 28.65 7.46 -14.34
C GLN A 964 27.42 8.03 -13.63
N LEU A 965 26.75 7.20 -12.82
CA LEU A 965 25.83 7.66 -11.80
C LEU A 965 26.62 8.03 -10.55
N LYS A 966 26.58 9.30 -10.16
CA LYS A 966 27.15 9.79 -8.91
C LYS A 966 26.07 9.92 -7.84
N LEU A 967 26.27 9.27 -6.70
CA LEU A 967 25.43 9.41 -5.51
C LEU A 967 26.17 10.20 -4.43
N THR A 968 25.58 11.33 -4.01
CA THR A 968 26.13 12.19 -2.95
C THR A 968 25.15 12.23 -1.77
N PRO A 969 25.51 11.64 -0.62
CA PRO A 969 24.67 11.67 0.58
C PRO A 969 24.49 13.08 1.15
N THR A 970 23.31 13.34 1.70
CA THR A 970 22.95 14.63 2.31
C THR A 970 22.63 14.46 3.80
N ASP A 971 21.87 13.41 4.14
CA ASP A 971 21.58 12.97 5.52
C ASP A 971 22.24 11.63 5.84
N GLY A 972 23.51 11.48 5.44
CA GLY A 972 24.27 10.24 5.63
C GLY A 972 23.87 9.09 4.71
N ARG A 973 22.93 9.30 3.77
CA ARG A 973 22.61 8.35 2.68
C ARG A 973 22.16 9.03 1.38
N ALA A 974 22.41 8.35 0.26
CA ALA A 974 21.83 8.58 -1.05
C ALA A 974 21.38 7.22 -1.63
N HIS A 975 20.25 7.18 -2.33
CA HIS A 975 19.60 5.95 -2.78
C HIS A 975 18.74 6.19 -4.03
N VAL A 976 18.88 5.33 -5.04
CA VAL A 976 18.02 5.24 -6.22
C VAL A 976 17.47 3.83 -6.39
N LEU A 977 16.27 3.69 -6.95
CA LEU A 977 15.61 2.41 -7.21
C LEU A 977 15.40 2.24 -8.72
N ALA A 978 15.72 1.06 -9.26
CA ALA A 978 15.37 0.69 -10.62
C ALA A 978 13.92 0.19 -10.66
N ASP A 979 12.97 1.13 -10.75
CA ASP A 979 11.52 0.87 -10.82
C ASP A 979 11.13 -0.12 -11.93
N SER A 980 11.93 -0.24 -13.00
CA SER A 980 11.73 -1.21 -14.09
C SER A 980 11.92 -2.67 -13.68
N THR A 981 12.63 -2.92 -12.57
CA THR A 981 12.92 -4.26 -12.02
C THR A 981 11.91 -4.74 -10.98
N LEU A 982 10.98 -3.87 -10.56
CA LEU A 982 9.91 -4.21 -9.63
C LEU A 982 8.97 -5.28 -10.22
N PRO A 983 8.51 -6.25 -9.40
CA PRO A 983 7.58 -7.27 -9.86
C PRO A 983 6.19 -6.71 -10.15
N SER A 984 5.44 -7.46 -10.95
CA SER A 984 4.06 -7.12 -11.29
C SER A 984 3.14 -7.26 -10.08
N ARG A 985 3.34 -8.34 -9.31
CA ARG A 985 2.64 -8.64 -8.06
C ARG A 985 3.61 -8.61 -6.90
N PHE A 986 3.17 -8.13 -5.74
CA PHE A 986 4.04 -8.15 -4.55
C PHE A 986 4.23 -9.57 -4.02
N SER A 987 3.21 -10.42 -4.10
CA SER A 987 3.28 -11.82 -3.65
C SER A 987 4.21 -12.70 -4.48
N GLU A 988 4.64 -12.24 -5.67
CA GLU A 988 5.66 -12.90 -6.47
C GLU A 988 7.03 -12.79 -5.79
N THR A 989 7.69 -13.94 -5.58
CA THR A 989 9.05 -13.98 -5.07
C THR A 989 10.03 -13.98 -6.23
N CYS A 990 10.78 -12.89 -6.35
CA CYS A 990 11.78 -12.73 -7.39
C CYS A 990 13.18 -12.93 -6.84
N ASP A 991 13.96 -13.66 -7.62
CA ASP A 991 15.38 -13.85 -7.40
C ASP A 991 16.14 -12.99 -8.41
N TYR A 992 17.27 -12.43 -7.98
CA TYR A 992 18.03 -11.45 -8.74
C TYR A 992 19.52 -11.75 -8.70
N ALA A 993 20.22 -11.44 -9.78
CA ALA A 993 21.64 -11.17 -9.77
C ALA A 993 21.87 -9.79 -10.37
N ALA A 994 22.59 -8.95 -9.64
CA ALA A 994 22.94 -7.60 -10.03
C ALA A 994 24.45 -7.41 -9.91
N GLN A 995 25.00 -6.63 -10.83
CA GLN A 995 26.41 -6.28 -10.87
C GLN A 995 26.54 -4.79 -11.17
N ALA A 996 27.48 -4.13 -10.52
CA ALA A 996 27.82 -2.74 -10.77
C ALA A 996 29.32 -2.51 -10.53
N THR A 997 29.93 -1.64 -11.32
CA THR A 997 31.25 -1.08 -11.00
C THR A 997 31.06 0.07 -10.01
N VAL A 998 31.70 -0.01 -8.84
CA VAL A 998 31.50 0.92 -7.72
C VAL A 998 32.82 1.58 -7.34
N THR A 999 32.82 2.90 -7.17
CA THR A 999 33.95 3.66 -6.61
C THR A 999 33.52 4.44 -5.37
N ILE A 1000 34.18 4.21 -4.23
CA ILE A 1000 33.97 4.97 -2.99
C ILE A 1000 34.97 6.14 -2.93
N ASN A 1001 34.48 7.36 -3.09
CA ASN A 1001 35.32 8.57 -3.16
C ASN A 1001 35.72 9.13 -1.78
N GLY A 1002 35.03 8.71 -0.71
CA GLY A 1002 35.34 9.11 0.67
C GLY A 1002 36.44 8.29 1.36
N SER A 1003 37.04 8.87 2.41
CA SER A 1003 37.97 8.18 3.32
C SER A 1003 37.27 7.18 4.25
N ALA A 1004 35.96 7.37 4.47
CA ALA A 1004 35.08 6.46 5.19
C ALA A 1004 33.66 6.51 4.61
N GLY A 1005 32.90 5.42 4.80
CA GLY A 1005 31.53 5.26 4.33
C GLY A 1005 31.35 3.98 3.52
N THR A 1006 30.18 3.83 2.92
CA THR A 1006 29.76 2.61 2.20
C THR A 1006 29.07 2.93 0.89
N ALA A 1007 29.09 1.98 -0.04
CA ALA A 1007 28.32 2.03 -1.28
C ALA A 1007 28.01 0.61 -1.79
N GLY A 1008 26.88 0.44 -2.45
CA GLY A 1008 26.55 -0.84 -3.06
C GLY A 1008 25.16 -0.95 -3.66
N ILE A 1009 24.68 -2.19 -3.74
CA ILE A 1009 23.46 -2.62 -4.44
C ILE A 1009 22.40 -2.97 -3.40
N SER A 1010 21.14 -2.63 -3.68
CA SER A 1010 20.01 -3.16 -2.93
C SER A 1010 19.25 -4.21 -3.74
N LEU A 1011 18.73 -5.24 -3.06
CA LEU A 1011 17.98 -6.35 -3.66
C LEU A 1011 16.64 -6.52 -2.94
N ARG A 1012 15.59 -6.88 -3.68
CA ARG A 1012 14.21 -6.96 -3.20
C ARG A 1012 13.79 -5.66 -2.49
N ASP A 1013 14.05 -4.54 -3.18
CA ASP A 1013 13.88 -3.19 -2.67
C ASP A 1013 12.63 -2.51 -3.24
N THR A 1014 11.94 -1.74 -2.41
CA THR A 1014 10.79 -0.92 -2.82
C THR A 1014 10.88 0.52 -2.28
N SER A 1015 11.72 0.75 -1.26
CA SER A 1015 11.76 2.00 -0.49
C SER A 1015 13.04 2.09 0.33
N ASP A 1016 13.34 3.27 0.88
CA ASP A 1016 14.56 3.44 1.69
C ASP A 1016 14.63 2.57 2.94
N SER A 1017 13.49 2.07 3.43
CA SER A 1017 13.37 1.29 4.65
C SER A 1017 12.89 -0.14 4.43
N TYR A 1018 12.96 -0.67 3.20
CA TYR A 1018 12.62 -2.07 2.91
C TYR A 1018 13.60 -2.67 1.91
N GLY A 1019 13.97 -3.93 2.12
CA GLY A 1019 14.83 -4.69 1.21
C GLY A 1019 16.20 -5.05 1.82
N TYR A 1020 17.05 -5.68 1.03
CA TYR A 1020 18.44 -5.95 1.42
C TYR A 1020 19.37 -4.87 0.87
N ARG A 1021 20.37 -4.50 1.67
CA ARG A 1021 21.44 -3.56 1.36
C ARG A 1021 22.75 -4.33 1.38
N ILE A 1022 23.39 -4.45 0.22
CA ILE A 1022 24.63 -5.17 0.01
C ILE A 1022 25.69 -4.14 -0.36
N HIS A 1023 26.61 -3.86 0.56
CA HIS A 1023 27.66 -2.86 0.36
C HIS A 1023 29.05 -3.33 0.73
N ILE A 1024 30.01 -2.63 0.13
CA ILE A 1024 31.39 -2.52 0.58
C ILE A 1024 31.58 -1.19 1.33
N GLY A 1025 32.53 -1.17 2.26
CA GLY A 1025 32.76 -0.01 3.11
C GLY A 1025 34.19 0.15 3.57
N LYS A 1026 34.52 1.38 3.97
CA LYS A 1026 35.78 1.75 4.64
C LYS A 1026 35.47 2.52 5.92
N THR A 1027 36.24 2.30 6.98
CA THR A 1027 36.16 3.10 8.21
C THR A 1027 37.29 4.12 8.27
N SER A 1028 37.15 5.12 9.15
CA SER A 1028 38.20 6.11 9.42
C SER A 1028 39.52 5.48 9.89
N ASN A 1029 39.46 4.30 10.51
CA ASN A 1029 40.63 3.52 10.95
C ASN A 1029 41.21 2.64 9.83
N ARG A 1030 40.84 2.89 8.56
CA ARG A 1030 41.26 2.15 7.36
C ARG A 1030 40.87 0.67 7.34
N THR A 1031 39.95 0.23 8.20
CA THR A 1031 39.35 -1.11 8.07
C THR A 1031 38.36 -1.10 6.91
N GLN A 1032 38.27 -2.22 6.21
CA GLN A 1032 37.43 -2.37 5.03
C GLN A 1032 36.59 -3.62 5.18
N TYR A 1033 35.35 -3.58 4.70
CA TYR A 1033 34.40 -4.64 4.93
C TYR A 1033 33.39 -4.74 3.80
N ALA A 1034 32.70 -5.87 3.73
CA ALA A 1034 31.44 -6.02 3.03
C ALA A 1034 30.37 -6.49 4.01
N SER A 1035 29.12 -6.09 3.80
CA SER A 1035 28.00 -6.51 4.64
C SER A 1035 26.70 -6.66 3.88
N ILE A 1036 25.83 -7.50 4.43
CA ILE A 1036 24.43 -7.68 4.04
C ILE A 1036 23.57 -7.18 5.19
N VAL A 1037 22.74 -6.18 4.94
CA VAL A 1037 21.84 -5.58 5.93
C VAL A 1037 20.42 -5.66 5.42
N ARG A 1038 19.51 -6.20 6.21
CA ARG A 1038 18.07 -6.19 5.93
C ARG A 1038 17.46 -4.93 6.50
N GLU A 1039 16.90 -4.08 5.64
CA GLU A 1039 16.03 -2.97 6.04
C GLU A 1039 14.62 -3.52 6.27
N ALA A 1040 14.10 -3.35 7.49
CA ALA A 1040 12.84 -3.95 7.95
C ALA A 1040 11.89 -2.89 8.53
N HIS A 1041 11.75 -1.76 7.83
CA HIS A 1041 10.89 -0.64 8.18
C HIS A 1041 11.24 -0.05 9.55
N ALA A 1042 10.25 0.34 10.35
CA ALA A 1042 10.43 0.94 11.67
C ALA A 1042 11.13 0.04 12.71
N SER A 1043 11.30 -1.26 12.42
CA SER A 1043 12.11 -2.16 13.26
C SER A 1043 13.62 -1.96 13.08
N GLY A 1044 14.02 -1.15 12.10
CA GLY A 1044 15.40 -0.80 11.84
C GLY A 1044 16.18 -1.87 11.06
N PRO A 1045 17.43 -1.56 10.72
CA PRO A 1045 18.29 -2.46 9.97
C PRO A 1045 18.74 -3.66 10.81
N VAL A 1046 18.81 -4.84 10.20
CA VAL A 1046 19.34 -6.07 10.79
C VAL A 1046 20.52 -6.55 9.96
N THR A 1047 21.71 -6.64 10.57
CA THR A 1047 22.89 -7.19 9.90
C THR A 1047 22.75 -8.70 9.75
N VAL A 1048 22.70 -9.17 8.50
CA VAL A 1048 22.64 -10.59 8.14
C VAL A 1048 24.05 -11.20 8.13
N GLY A 1049 25.04 -10.43 7.68
CA GLY A 1049 26.44 -10.88 7.68
C GLY A 1049 27.41 -9.75 7.36
N THR A 1050 28.64 -9.88 7.85
CA THR A 1050 29.74 -8.94 7.61
C THR A 1050 31.06 -9.69 7.49
N VAL A 1051 31.95 -9.27 6.58
CA VAL A 1051 33.31 -9.80 6.43
C VAL A 1051 34.32 -8.66 6.28
N SER A 1052 35.52 -8.82 6.84
CA SER A 1052 36.63 -7.90 6.62
C SER A 1052 37.29 -8.14 5.26
N LEU A 1053 37.68 -7.08 4.56
CA LEU A 1053 38.38 -7.14 3.28
C LEU A 1053 39.88 -6.89 3.47
N SER A 1054 40.70 -7.70 2.80
CA SER A 1054 42.16 -7.59 2.81
C SER A 1054 42.69 -6.64 1.73
N ASN A 1055 41.98 -6.51 0.62
CA ASN A 1055 42.39 -5.67 -0.51
C ASN A 1055 41.89 -4.24 -0.35
N PRO A 1056 42.76 -3.23 -0.61
CA PRO A 1056 42.37 -1.84 -0.48
C PRO A 1056 41.39 -1.41 -1.59
N LEU A 1057 40.24 -0.88 -1.18
CA LEU A 1057 39.19 -0.29 -2.03
C LEU A 1057 39.63 1.08 -2.63
N THR A 1058 40.83 1.20 -3.21
CA THR A 1058 41.43 2.49 -3.65
C THR A 1058 40.99 2.98 -5.04
N GLY A 1059 40.11 2.26 -5.72
CA GLY A 1059 39.62 2.60 -7.06
C GLY A 1059 38.31 1.85 -7.39
N PRO A 1060 37.88 1.83 -8.66
CA PRO A 1060 36.69 1.11 -9.09
C PRO A 1060 36.85 -0.39 -8.82
N VAL A 1061 35.78 -0.99 -8.29
CA VAL A 1061 35.68 -2.44 -8.08
C VAL A 1061 34.35 -2.93 -8.60
N GLU A 1062 34.33 -4.14 -9.12
CA GLU A 1062 33.10 -4.78 -9.57
C GLU A 1062 32.43 -5.46 -8.37
N LEU A 1063 31.29 -4.91 -7.93
CA LEU A 1063 30.46 -5.47 -6.88
C LEU A 1063 29.33 -6.27 -7.52
N GLY A 1064 29.24 -7.56 -7.20
CA GLY A 1064 28.08 -8.38 -7.52
C GLY A 1064 27.29 -8.72 -6.28
N ALA A 1065 25.96 -8.72 -6.41
CA ALA A 1065 25.03 -9.14 -5.39
C ALA A 1065 23.99 -10.06 -6.04
N ALA A 1066 23.77 -11.23 -5.46
CA ALA A 1066 22.71 -12.12 -5.91
C ALA A 1066 21.89 -12.59 -4.72
N ILE A 1067 20.57 -12.68 -4.91
CA ILE A 1067 19.64 -13.30 -3.98
C ILE A 1067 18.91 -14.43 -4.71
N HIS A 1068 19.00 -15.61 -4.12
CA HIS A 1068 18.30 -16.80 -4.58
C HIS A 1068 17.56 -17.41 -3.39
N SER A 1069 16.24 -17.28 -3.40
CA SER A 1069 15.36 -17.71 -2.33
C SER A 1069 15.71 -17.00 -1.00
N ASP A 1070 16.42 -17.67 -0.08
CA ASP A 1070 16.88 -17.11 1.19
C ASP A 1070 18.39 -16.78 1.21
N ARG A 1071 19.14 -17.24 0.20
CA ARG A 1071 20.59 -17.13 0.15
C ARG A 1071 21.00 -15.86 -0.58
N ILE A 1072 21.79 -15.04 0.08
CA ILE A 1072 22.35 -13.79 -0.45
C ILE A 1072 23.86 -13.96 -0.57
N THR A 1073 24.40 -13.79 -1.77
CA THR A 1073 25.84 -13.87 -2.03
C THR A 1073 26.37 -12.54 -2.51
N VAL A 1074 27.56 -12.19 -2.01
CA VAL A 1074 28.29 -10.98 -2.42
C VAL A 1074 29.57 -11.39 -3.12
N THR A 1075 29.79 -10.89 -4.32
CA THR A 1075 31.04 -11.05 -5.07
C THR A 1075 31.76 -9.72 -5.20
N LEU A 1076 33.09 -9.77 -5.16
CA LEU A 1076 33.95 -8.63 -5.41
C LEU A 1076 34.99 -9.04 -6.46
N ASN A 1077 34.99 -8.34 -7.60
CA ASN A 1077 35.83 -8.67 -8.77
C ASN A 1077 35.72 -10.14 -9.18
N GLY A 1078 34.48 -10.64 -9.31
CA GLY A 1078 34.18 -12.02 -9.67
C GLY A 1078 34.39 -13.09 -8.57
N VAL A 1079 34.89 -12.73 -7.38
CA VAL A 1079 35.13 -13.67 -6.28
C VAL A 1079 34.07 -13.54 -5.19
N GLN A 1080 33.41 -14.64 -4.80
CA GLN A 1080 32.47 -14.63 -3.65
C GLN A 1080 33.23 -14.36 -2.34
N ILE A 1081 32.85 -13.30 -1.64
CA ILE A 1081 33.52 -12.84 -0.40
C ILE A 1081 32.64 -12.97 0.84
N LEU A 1082 31.32 -12.96 0.68
CA LEU A 1082 30.35 -13.02 1.78
C LEU A 1082 29.11 -13.80 1.33
N GLU A 1083 28.52 -14.52 2.28
CA GLU A 1083 27.22 -15.16 2.13
C GLU A 1083 26.41 -14.90 3.39
N GLY A 1084 25.13 -14.61 3.22
CA GLY A 1084 24.13 -14.49 4.29
C GLY A 1084 22.87 -15.27 3.93
N ARG A 1085 22.07 -15.59 4.95
CA ARG A 1085 20.76 -16.22 4.77
C ARG A 1085 19.69 -15.44 5.52
N ASP A 1086 18.61 -15.08 4.84
CA ASP A 1086 17.48 -14.38 5.43
C ASP A 1086 16.20 -14.67 4.65
N THR A 1087 15.06 -14.58 5.32
CA THR A 1087 13.80 -15.23 4.89
C THR A 1087 12.64 -14.26 4.78
N VAL A 1088 12.84 -13.05 5.34
CA VAL A 1088 11.76 -12.13 5.66
C VAL A 1088 11.40 -11.29 4.45
N VAL A 1089 12.36 -10.74 3.72
CA VAL A 1089 12.08 -9.93 2.52
C VAL A 1089 11.92 -10.86 1.31
N ARG A 1090 10.72 -10.84 0.72
CA ARG A 1090 10.33 -11.78 -0.36
C ARG A 1090 10.21 -11.13 -1.74
N SER A 1091 9.96 -9.83 -1.81
CA SER A 1091 9.62 -9.15 -3.05
C SER A 1091 10.19 -7.73 -3.11
N GLY A 1092 10.22 -7.14 -4.29
CA GLY A 1092 10.85 -5.85 -4.59
C GLY A 1092 11.87 -5.97 -5.72
N GLY A 1093 12.45 -4.84 -6.12
CA GLY A 1093 13.37 -4.71 -7.25
C GLY A 1093 14.83 -4.57 -6.82
N VAL A 1094 15.62 -3.89 -7.67
CA VAL A 1094 17.05 -3.63 -7.46
C VAL A 1094 17.29 -2.12 -7.40
N GLY A 1095 18.19 -1.68 -6.53
CA GLY A 1095 18.57 -0.28 -6.39
C GLY A 1095 20.07 -0.10 -6.11
N LEU A 1096 20.49 1.15 -5.99
CA LEU A 1096 21.87 1.54 -5.70
C LEU A 1096 21.89 2.56 -4.58
N TYR A 1097 22.83 2.44 -3.65
CA TYR A 1097 22.89 3.34 -2.50
C TYR A 1097 24.32 3.63 -2.06
N ALA A 1098 24.50 4.75 -1.38
CA ALA A 1098 25.76 5.15 -0.78
C ALA A 1098 25.55 5.95 0.51
N SER A 1099 26.45 5.79 1.48
CA SER A 1099 26.55 6.61 2.70
C SER A 1099 27.72 7.59 2.69
N THR A 1100 28.54 7.54 1.64
CA THR A 1100 29.55 8.55 1.29
C THR A 1100 29.51 8.78 -0.22
N GLU A 1101 30.05 9.90 -0.70
CA GLU A 1101 30.06 10.16 -2.15
C GLU A 1101 30.70 9.00 -2.91
N SER A 1102 29.96 8.46 -3.88
CA SER A 1102 30.35 7.27 -4.63
C SER A 1102 29.81 7.32 -6.07
N THR A 1103 30.47 6.63 -6.98
CA THR A 1103 30.04 6.50 -8.39
C THR A 1103 29.76 5.05 -8.76
N PHE A 1104 28.83 4.88 -9.71
CA PHE A 1104 28.34 3.60 -10.22
C PHE A 1104 28.35 3.60 -11.75
N GLU A 1105 28.81 2.51 -12.34
CA GLU A 1105 28.92 2.29 -13.80
C GLU A 1105 28.57 0.83 -14.14
N ASN A 1106 28.24 0.55 -15.41
CA ASN A 1106 28.02 -0.80 -15.97
C ASN A 1106 27.07 -1.65 -15.11
N VAL A 1107 25.83 -1.17 -14.92
CA VAL A 1107 24.85 -1.86 -14.07
C VAL A 1107 24.09 -2.88 -14.89
N ALA A 1108 24.25 -4.16 -14.55
CA ALA A 1108 23.52 -5.25 -15.15
C ALA A 1108 22.64 -5.92 -14.09
N VAL A 1109 21.35 -6.11 -14.41
CA VAL A 1109 20.39 -6.81 -13.57
C VAL A 1109 19.74 -7.93 -14.35
N ALA A 1110 19.71 -9.12 -13.78
CA ALA A 1110 18.95 -10.25 -14.26
C ALA A 1110 18.02 -10.77 -13.15
N GLY A 1111 16.81 -11.21 -13.52
CA GLY A 1111 15.78 -11.68 -12.58
C GLY A 1111 15.02 -12.91 -13.07
N SER A 1112 14.29 -13.56 -12.16
CA SER A 1112 13.46 -14.75 -12.47
C SER A 1112 12.02 -14.44 -12.84
N CYS A 1113 11.49 -13.30 -12.39
CA CYS A 1113 10.09 -12.93 -12.62
C CYS A 1113 9.89 -12.36 -14.02
N GLU A 1114 8.84 -12.81 -14.70
CA GLU A 1114 8.44 -12.26 -15.99
C GLU A 1114 7.60 -11.00 -15.78
N ARG A 1115 7.89 -9.94 -16.54
CA ARG A 1115 7.00 -8.79 -16.64
C ARG A 1115 6.06 -9.01 -17.82
N GLN A 1116 4.82 -9.41 -17.58
CA GLN A 1116 3.80 -9.26 -18.63
C GLN A 1116 3.43 -7.78 -18.74
N ARG A 1117 4.14 -7.02 -19.60
CA ARG A 1117 3.61 -5.73 -20.08
C ARG A 1117 2.53 -6.03 -21.11
N VAL A 1118 1.32 -6.30 -20.65
CA VAL A 1118 0.15 -6.26 -21.51
C VAL A 1118 -0.74 -5.14 -20.98
N ARG A 1119 -0.47 -3.90 -21.42
CA ARG A 1119 -1.60 -2.98 -21.56
C ARG A 1119 -2.35 -3.45 -22.79
N PRO A 1120 -3.66 -3.73 -22.72
CA PRO A 1120 -4.46 -3.87 -23.93
C PRO A 1120 -4.25 -2.61 -24.77
N SER A 1121 -3.98 -2.78 -26.07
CA SER A 1121 -4.08 -1.68 -27.02
C SER A 1121 -5.48 -1.07 -26.88
N VAL A 1122 -5.57 0.24 -26.59
CA VAL A 1122 -6.83 0.96 -26.61
C VAL A 1122 -7.50 0.70 -27.96
N PRO A 1123 -8.72 0.15 -28.02
CA PRO A 1123 -9.45 0.01 -29.28
C PRO A 1123 -9.66 1.41 -29.86
N GLY A 1124 -8.93 1.76 -30.92
CA GLY A 1124 -9.07 3.05 -31.61
C GLY A 1124 -7.79 3.90 -31.73
N ALA A 1125 -6.69 3.55 -31.06
CA ALA A 1125 -5.39 4.16 -31.35
C ALA A 1125 -4.82 3.55 -32.64
N GLY A 1126 -5.06 4.20 -33.77
CA GLY A 1126 -4.37 3.87 -35.03
C GLY A 1126 -2.84 3.96 -34.84
N PRO A 1127 -2.05 3.19 -35.60
CA PRO A 1127 -0.60 3.27 -35.52
C PRO A 1127 -0.16 4.67 -35.98
N GLN A 1128 0.44 5.44 -35.07
CA GLN A 1128 1.28 6.58 -35.42
C GLN A 1128 2.75 6.22 -35.17
#